data_AF-A0A2A4FI42-F1
#
_entry.id   AF-A0A2A4FI42-F1
#
_cell.length_a   1.000
_cell.length_b   1.000
_cell.length_c   1.000
_cell.angle_alpha   90.00
_cell.angle_beta   90.00
_cell.angle_gamma   90.00
#
_symmetry.space_group_name_H-M   'P 1'
#
loop_
_entity.id
_entity.type
_entity.pdbx_description
1 polymer ?
#
loop_
_entity_poly.entity_id
_entity_poly.type
_entity_poly.pdbx_seq_one_letter_code
_entity_poly.pdbx_strand_id
1 'polypeptide(L)'
;MENLRNVANRFIVTASVLMGVVFAGAAWANSQPMHAKQARMPRTPQNLPLSPDQAKYNLPLSKYDRATLMEPLRQKQSVKPNKRTQPGADCRDMSIMTQYHGAALADYIANLPDYECHYGLFSVDRVMAAQIFNAENVQAVASRFAQEINRYDASNLILVNLLIYLRSAYFQYDASGLSDPVPGLVVWLRSYILQSLAGDALYRENSRAPSTANELMNLITNMKDEAYYLPALKDRVAFYTASATNPQAAAPLLQRSAAGGFTGLLSVFFYAHQRSGAQQMLDSDATLPETLNLFVTANRAYLSNTSAAYQLADAARETYRFLRYPSQKPRVKRMIQDMLASTTMTGTDNDLWLAAAEAVDYGDPGNCADYGTCDYQKRLIDAVLTHRYSCNASVRILAQDMTVPQFQSACMAVAQEEDYFHRMMKTGHVPVANDHNDTIEIVVFGDYDNYRKYASVIYGISTDNGGMYVEGDPSAPGNQARFIAHEASWLRPEFKVWNLEHEFTHYLDGRYDMEGDFTASTAKPTVWWIEGLAEYISRKNDDQESIDAARTAAYRLSDVFQTLYSSSDYVARAYRWGYMATRFMFERHRADVDTIVSRFRVGDYDGYANYVAYIGNRYDSEFVDWARGATTAGEPPLPSTKTGR
;
A
#
# COMPACT_ATOMS: atom_id res chain seq x y z
N MET A 1 -13.30 -78.32 10.02
CA MET A 1 -14.64 -78.92 10.16
C MET A 1 -15.57 -77.76 10.45
N GLU A 2 -16.04 -77.12 9.38
CA GLU A 2 -17.36 -77.37 8.75
C GLU A 2 -18.45 -76.63 9.53
N ASN A 3 -19.47 -76.00 8.96
CA ASN A 3 -19.84 -75.59 7.60
C ASN A 3 -21.13 -74.76 7.85
N LEU A 4 -21.24 -73.53 7.34
CA LEU A 4 -21.96 -73.17 6.11
C LEU A 4 -23.51 -73.19 6.16
N ARG A 5 -24.06 -72.06 5.67
CA ARG A 5 -25.34 -71.80 4.94
C ARG A 5 -26.53 -71.30 5.77
N ASN A 6 -26.88 -70.01 5.67
CA ASN A 6 -27.62 -69.30 4.60
C ASN A 6 -29.13 -69.62 4.59
N VAL A 7 -29.98 -68.60 4.82
CA VAL A 7 -30.92 -68.03 3.81
C VAL A 7 -31.29 -66.59 4.25
N ALA A 8 -31.37 -65.72 3.24
CA ALA A 8 -31.56 -64.28 3.27
C ALA A 8 -32.96 -63.80 3.69
N ASN A 9 -33.04 -62.58 4.24
CA ASN A 9 -34.00 -61.60 3.73
C ASN A 9 -33.49 -60.16 3.91
N ARG A 10 -33.75 -59.35 2.89
CA ARG A 10 -33.17 -58.05 2.60
C ARG A 10 -33.76 -56.92 3.46
N PHE A 11 -32.92 -56.13 4.11
CA PHE A 11 -33.11 -54.68 4.31
C PHE A 11 -31.72 -54.02 4.29
N ILE A 12 -31.44 -53.26 3.22
CA ILE A 12 -30.24 -52.44 3.09
C ILE A 12 -30.53 -51.13 3.81
N VAL A 13 -29.92 -50.95 4.99
CA VAL A 13 -29.72 -49.64 5.60
C VAL A 13 -28.33 -49.18 5.16
N THR A 14 -28.29 -48.24 4.22
CA THR A 14 -27.08 -47.50 3.89
C THR A 14 -26.69 -46.63 5.08
N ALA A 15 -25.62 -47.03 5.78
CA ALA A 15 -24.95 -46.19 6.76
C ALA A 15 -24.17 -45.09 6.02
N SER A 16 -24.74 -43.89 5.99
CA SER A 16 -24.02 -42.68 5.61
C SER A 16 -23.05 -42.32 6.73
N VAL A 17 -21.76 -42.54 6.50
CA VAL A 17 -20.67 -41.97 7.30
C VAL A 17 -20.68 -40.47 7.06
N LEU A 18 -21.27 -39.70 7.97
CA LEU A 18 -21.09 -38.26 8.07
C LEU A 18 -19.65 -37.99 8.55
N MET A 19 -18.73 -37.81 7.60
CA MET A 19 -17.52 -37.03 7.86
C MET A 19 -17.97 -35.58 8.06
N GLY A 20 -17.97 -35.12 9.31
CA GLY A 20 -18.10 -33.71 9.64
C GLY A 20 -16.89 -32.95 9.11
N VAL A 21 -17.06 -32.33 7.95
CA VAL A 21 -16.13 -31.35 7.40
C VAL A 21 -16.26 -30.09 8.26
N VAL A 22 -15.27 -29.89 9.13
CA VAL A 22 -15.06 -28.61 9.81
C VAL A 22 -14.68 -27.60 8.73
N PHE A 23 -15.60 -26.71 8.39
CA PHE A 23 -15.32 -25.54 7.56
C PHE A 23 -14.44 -24.57 8.35
N ALA A 24 -13.12 -24.67 8.17
CA ALA A 24 -12.20 -23.60 8.50
C ALA A 24 -12.40 -22.47 7.48
N GLY A 25 -13.17 -21.45 7.87
CA GLY A 25 -13.26 -20.20 7.12
C GLY A 25 -11.91 -19.49 7.13
N ALA A 26 -11.32 -19.29 5.96
CA ALA A 26 -10.10 -18.53 5.79
C ALA A 26 -10.37 -17.04 6.12
N ALA A 27 -9.92 -16.62 7.29
CA ALA A 27 -9.90 -15.22 7.70
C ALA A 27 -8.73 -14.51 7.01
N TRP A 28 -9.05 -13.57 6.12
CA TRP A 28 -8.09 -12.58 5.61
C TRP A 28 -8.06 -11.42 6.61
N ALA A 29 -7.32 -11.61 7.70
CA ALA A 29 -6.70 -10.48 8.39
C ALA A 29 -5.46 -10.12 7.58
N ASN A 30 -5.11 -8.83 7.50
CA ASN A 30 -3.73 -8.45 7.26
C ASN A 30 -2.98 -8.47 8.62
N SER A 31 -3.05 -9.58 9.36
CA SER A 31 -1.78 -10.28 9.53
C SER A 31 -1.38 -10.53 8.10
N GLN A 32 -0.32 -9.91 7.57
CA GLN A 32 0.17 -10.50 6.33
C GLN A 32 0.18 -12.01 6.60
N PRO A 33 -0.33 -12.88 5.70
CA PRO A 33 0.23 -14.20 5.73
C PRO A 33 1.75 -13.97 5.79
N MET A 34 2.54 -14.90 6.26
CA MET A 34 3.85 -14.94 5.62
C MET A 34 3.58 -15.21 4.11
N HIS A 35 3.08 -14.22 3.34
CA HIS A 35 3.65 -13.85 2.06
C HIS A 35 5.12 -14.01 2.34
N ALA A 36 5.66 -15.11 1.81
CA ALA A 36 7.08 -15.38 1.90
C ALA A 36 7.76 -14.03 1.68
N LYS A 37 8.47 -13.55 2.71
CA LYS A 37 9.07 -12.23 2.66
C LYS A 37 9.72 -12.09 1.28
N GLN A 38 9.32 -11.10 0.50
CA GLN A 38 9.72 -11.00 -0.90
C GLN A 38 10.13 -9.58 -1.23
N ALA A 39 11.00 -9.44 -2.23
CA ALA A 39 11.40 -8.15 -2.74
C ALA A 39 10.17 -7.36 -3.21
N ARG A 40 10.21 -6.04 -3.00
CA ARG A 40 9.13 -5.11 -3.40
C ARG A 40 8.77 -5.24 -4.88
N MET A 41 7.55 -4.85 -5.21
CA MET A 41 7.05 -4.76 -6.59
C MET A 41 7.76 -3.62 -7.36
N PRO A 42 7.92 -3.73 -8.69
CA PRO A 42 8.38 -2.64 -9.56
C PRO A 42 7.50 -1.40 -9.43
N ARG A 43 8.11 -0.22 -9.39
CA ARG A 43 7.37 1.05 -9.21
C ARG A 43 8.09 2.21 -9.87
N THR A 44 7.31 3.16 -10.36
CA THR A 44 7.88 4.40 -10.90
C THR A 44 8.55 5.22 -9.78
N PRO A 45 9.68 5.91 -10.05
CA PRO A 45 10.30 6.83 -9.11
C PRO A 45 9.36 7.98 -8.79
N GLN A 46 9.37 8.41 -7.53
CA GLN A 46 8.55 9.53 -7.09
C GLN A 46 9.12 10.08 -5.79
N ASN A 47 9.12 11.40 -5.68
CA ASN A 47 9.64 12.15 -4.55
C ASN A 47 8.57 12.56 -3.52
N LEU A 48 7.34 12.04 -3.68
CA LEU A 48 6.20 12.34 -2.81
C LEU A 48 5.52 11.04 -2.36
N PRO A 49 5.04 10.95 -1.11
CA PRO A 49 4.26 9.81 -0.64
C PRO A 49 2.99 9.65 -1.48
N LEU A 50 2.56 8.39 -1.65
CA LEU A 50 1.27 8.09 -2.27
C LEU A 50 0.14 8.51 -1.34
N SER A 51 -0.98 8.96 -1.91
CA SER A 51 -2.23 8.94 -1.16
C SER A 51 -2.64 7.49 -0.89
N PRO A 52 -3.38 7.20 0.19
CA PRO A 52 -3.81 5.83 0.47
C PRO A 52 -4.58 5.18 -0.68
N ASP A 53 -5.40 5.95 -1.40
CA ASP A 53 -6.13 5.49 -2.58
C ASP A 53 -5.17 5.14 -3.73
N GLN A 54 -4.14 5.95 -3.98
CA GLN A 54 -3.12 5.62 -4.99
C GLN A 54 -2.38 4.32 -4.66
N ALA A 55 -1.99 4.15 -3.39
CA ALA A 55 -1.31 2.94 -2.92
C ALA A 55 -2.20 1.70 -3.05
N LYS A 56 -3.46 1.80 -2.59
CA LYS A 56 -4.42 0.69 -2.58
C LYS A 56 -4.87 0.26 -3.96
N TYR A 57 -5.16 1.21 -4.84
CA TYR A 57 -5.75 0.97 -6.15
C TYR A 57 -4.71 0.92 -7.27
N ASN A 58 -3.42 1.09 -6.94
CA ASN A 58 -2.32 1.19 -7.90
C ASN A 58 -2.63 2.24 -8.98
N LEU A 59 -3.05 3.44 -8.55
CA LEU A 59 -3.39 4.54 -9.44
C LEU A 59 -2.14 5.37 -9.75
N PRO A 60 -2.06 5.97 -10.95
CA PRO A 60 -1.04 6.95 -11.26
C PRO A 60 -1.08 8.13 -10.28
N LEU A 61 0.10 8.72 -10.07
CA LEU A 61 0.28 9.93 -9.26
C LEU A 61 -0.70 11.03 -9.66
N SER A 62 -1.55 11.43 -8.69
CA SER A 62 -2.54 12.48 -8.87
C SER A 62 -1.90 13.86 -8.82
N LYS A 63 -2.24 14.70 -9.80
CA LYS A 63 -1.86 16.13 -9.79
C LYS A 63 -2.54 16.90 -8.65
N TYR A 64 -3.73 16.46 -8.24
CA TYR A 64 -4.55 17.14 -7.24
C TYR A 64 -4.09 16.79 -5.81
N ASP A 65 -3.77 15.52 -5.55
CA ASP A 65 -3.22 15.10 -4.25
C ASP A 65 -1.88 15.82 -3.98
N ARG A 66 -1.06 15.98 -5.01
CA ARG A 66 0.20 16.75 -4.93
C ARG A 66 -0.03 18.22 -4.59
N ALA A 67 -1.05 18.86 -5.19
CA ALA A 67 -1.37 20.25 -4.88
C ALA A 67 -1.79 20.40 -3.41
N THR A 68 -2.59 19.46 -2.91
CA THR A 68 -3.06 19.42 -1.52
C THR A 68 -1.91 19.24 -0.52
N LEU A 69 -0.96 18.33 -0.82
CA LEU A 69 0.26 18.13 -0.01
C LEU A 69 1.15 19.40 0.07
N MET A 70 1.07 20.28 -0.93
CA MET A 70 1.82 21.55 -0.99
C MET A 70 1.01 22.77 -0.49
N GLU A 71 -0.29 22.61 -0.24
CA GLU A 71 -1.22 23.67 0.17
C GLU A 71 -0.92 24.30 1.55
N PRO A 72 -0.37 23.57 2.57
CA PRO A 72 -0.01 24.17 3.86
C PRO A 72 0.97 25.36 3.75
N LEU A 73 1.75 25.44 2.67
CA LEU A 73 2.64 26.58 2.38
C LEU A 73 1.88 27.84 1.92
N ARG A 74 0.71 27.69 1.30
CA ARG A 74 -0.08 28.82 0.79
C ARG A 74 -0.94 29.47 1.87
N GLN A 75 -1.45 28.71 2.85
CA GLN A 75 -2.25 29.28 3.93
C GLN A 75 -1.44 30.12 4.94
N LYS A 76 -0.12 29.89 5.07
CA LYS A 76 0.79 30.79 5.82
C LYS A 76 1.07 32.12 5.07
N GLN A 77 0.72 32.25 3.79
CA GLN A 77 0.72 33.51 3.04
C GLN A 77 -0.72 34.02 2.94
N SER A 78 -1.08 34.95 3.83
CA SER A 78 -2.42 35.54 3.91
C SER A 78 -2.95 36.00 2.54
N VAL A 79 -3.89 35.25 1.96
CA VAL A 79 -4.77 35.73 0.89
C VAL A 79 -6.18 35.26 1.22
N LYS A 80 -7.11 36.22 1.26
CA LYS A 80 -8.54 36.00 1.51
C LYS A 80 -9.09 34.87 0.63
N PRO A 81 -9.97 33.99 1.14
CA PRO A 81 -10.51 32.89 0.35
C PRO A 81 -11.43 33.46 -0.73
N ASN A 82 -10.94 33.46 -1.97
CA ASN A 82 -11.81 33.65 -3.13
C ASN A 82 -12.44 32.29 -3.41
N LYS A 83 -13.78 32.20 -3.31
CA LYS A 83 -14.57 31.06 -3.80
C LYS A 83 -14.39 30.95 -5.33
N ARG A 84 -13.31 30.32 -5.78
CA ARG A 84 -13.20 29.73 -7.10
C ARG A 84 -13.44 28.24 -6.94
N THR A 85 -14.54 27.75 -7.51
CA THR A 85 -14.77 26.33 -7.77
C THR A 85 -13.50 25.75 -8.38
N GLN A 86 -12.93 24.71 -7.76
CA GLN A 86 -11.77 24.03 -8.35
C GLN A 86 -12.17 23.49 -9.73
N PRO A 87 -11.37 23.73 -10.79
CA PRO A 87 -11.58 23.06 -12.07
C PRO A 87 -11.50 21.54 -11.83
N GLY A 88 -12.58 20.80 -12.10
CA GLY A 88 -12.63 19.34 -11.96
C GLY A 88 -13.50 18.77 -10.83
N ALA A 89 -14.07 19.61 -9.95
CA ALA A 89 -14.99 19.11 -8.91
C ALA A 89 -16.21 18.39 -9.51
N ASP A 90 -16.75 18.90 -10.63
CA ASP A 90 -17.96 18.35 -11.26
C ASP A 90 -17.73 16.99 -11.96
N CYS A 91 -16.50 16.66 -12.40
CA CYS A 91 -16.25 15.37 -13.08
C CYS A 91 -15.93 14.21 -12.13
N ARG A 92 -15.65 14.52 -10.84
CA ARG A 92 -15.27 13.55 -9.81
C ARG A 92 -16.46 12.97 -9.03
N ASP A 93 -17.67 13.45 -9.32
CA ASP A 93 -18.89 12.87 -8.79
C ASP A 93 -19.23 11.57 -9.54
N MET A 94 -18.99 10.43 -8.89
CA MET A 94 -19.24 9.11 -9.49
C MET A 94 -20.74 8.83 -9.67
N SER A 95 -21.62 9.55 -8.96
CA SER A 95 -23.06 9.41 -9.12
C SER A 95 -23.53 9.82 -10.52
N ILE A 96 -22.81 10.71 -11.21
CA ILE A 96 -23.12 11.12 -12.58
C ILE A 96 -23.08 9.92 -13.54
N MET A 97 -22.18 8.96 -13.32
CA MET A 97 -22.07 7.77 -14.19
C MET A 97 -23.30 6.87 -14.12
N THR A 98 -24.07 6.93 -13.03
CA THR A 98 -25.33 6.17 -12.89
C THR A 98 -26.44 6.68 -13.82
N GLN A 99 -26.27 7.85 -14.43
CA GLN A 99 -27.21 8.45 -15.37
C GLN A 99 -27.02 7.97 -16.82
N TYR A 100 -25.95 7.22 -17.09
CA TYR A 100 -25.61 6.71 -18.43
C TYR A 100 -25.64 5.18 -18.47
N HIS A 101 -26.00 4.63 -19.63
CA HIS A 101 -26.07 3.19 -19.85
C HIS A 101 -25.49 2.79 -21.22
N GLY A 102 -24.94 1.58 -21.30
CA GLY A 102 -24.45 0.97 -22.54
C GLY A 102 -23.50 1.89 -23.30
N ALA A 103 -23.79 2.10 -24.59
CA ALA A 103 -22.95 2.93 -25.47
C ALA A 103 -22.81 4.39 -24.98
N ALA A 104 -23.86 4.96 -24.37
CA ALA A 104 -23.81 6.33 -23.87
C ALA A 104 -22.84 6.48 -22.68
N LEU A 105 -22.76 5.45 -21.83
CA LEU A 105 -21.75 5.43 -20.75
C LEU A 105 -20.35 5.26 -21.33
N ALA A 106 -20.16 4.39 -22.32
CA ALA A 106 -18.86 4.21 -22.97
C ALA A 106 -18.38 5.51 -23.65
N ASP A 107 -19.28 6.26 -24.29
CA ASP A 107 -19.00 7.58 -24.85
C ASP A 107 -18.67 8.61 -23.77
N TYR A 108 -19.42 8.62 -22.67
CA TYR A 108 -19.14 9.51 -21.54
C TYR A 108 -17.73 9.27 -20.99
N ILE A 109 -17.39 8.01 -20.68
CA ILE A 109 -16.07 7.62 -20.14
C ILE A 109 -14.96 7.99 -21.11
N ALA A 110 -15.09 7.63 -22.39
CA ALA A 110 -14.08 7.93 -23.42
C ALA A 110 -13.73 9.42 -23.49
N ASN A 111 -14.70 10.30 -23.22
CA ASN A 111 -14.55 11.76 -23.36
C ASN A 111 -14.34 12.50 -22.03
N LEU A 112 -14.06 11.79 -20.93
CA LEU A 112 -13.74 12.45 -19.66
C LEU A 112 -12.52 13.38 -19.83
N PRO A 113 -12.60 14.61 -19.29
CA PRO A 113 -11.62 15.67 -19.58
C PRO A 113 -10.26 15.44 -18.92
N ASP A 114 -10.23 14.57 -17.91
CA ASP A 114 -9.04 14.16 -17.17
C ASP A 114 -9.19 12.68 -16.80
N TYR A 115 -8.10 11.91 -16.91
CA TYR A 115 -8.10 10.50 -16.53
C TYR A 115 -8.21 10.31 -15.01
N GLU A 116 -7.95 11.35 -14.21
CA GLU A 116 -8.16 11.33 -12.76
C GLU A 116 -9.62 11.59 -12.35
N CYS A 117 -10.51 11.98 -13.27
CA CYS A 117 -11.92 12.27 -12.95
C CYS A 117 -12.62 11.06 -12.33
N HIS A 118 -12.23 9.84 -12.69
CA HIS A 118 -12.94 8.62 -12.32
C HIS A 118 -12.12 7.66 -11.44
N TYR A 119 -11.07 8.16 -10.78
CA TYR A 119 -10.36 7.39 -9.74
C TYR A 119 -11.28 6.99 -8.57
N GLY A 120 -12.33 7.77 -8.29
CA GLY A 120 -13.34 7.43 -7.28
C GLY A 120 -14.10 6.13 -7.58
N LEU A 121 -14.08 5.60 -8.81
CA LEU A 121 -14.71 4.33 -9.16
C LEU A 121 -14.17 3.14 -8.38
N PHE A 122 -12.92 3.20 -7.89
CA PHE A 122 -12.33 2.13 -7.10
C PHE A 122 -12.85 2.10 -5.65
N SER A 123 -13.51 3.16 -5.19
CA SER A 123 -13.98 3.33 -3.82
C SER A 123 -15.48 3.52 -3.67
N VAL A 124 -16.26 3.44 -4.77
CA VAL A 124 -17.73 3.48 -4.69
C VAL A 124 -18.28 2.30 -3.89
N ASP A 125 -19.43 2.52 -3.24
CA ASP A 125 -20.11 1.46 -2.49
C ASP A 125 -20.65 0.35 -3.40
N ARG A 126 -21.03 -0.78 -2.79
CA ARG A 126 -21.51 -1.96 -3.51
C ARG A 126 -22.75 -1.71 -4.37
N VAL A 127 -23.66 -0.84 -3.94
CA VAL A 127 -24.92 -0.54 -4.67
C VAL A 127 -24.59 0.25 -5.93
N MET A 128 -23.78 1.30 -5.79
CA MET A 128 -23.33 2.11 -6.92
C MET A 128 -22.43 1.30 -7.87
N ALA A 129 -21.52 0.47 -7.33
CA ALA A 129 -20.70 -0.44 -8.13
C ALA A 129 -21.55 -1.40 -8.98
N ALA A 130 -22.61 -1.99 -8.40
CA ALA A 130 -23.50 -2.88 -9.14
C ALA A 130 -24.28 -2.18 -10.26
N GLN A 131 -24.59 -0.89 -10.11
CA GLN A 131 -25.24 -0.09 -11.15
C GLN A 131 -24.26 0.29 -12.27
N ILE A 132 -23.07 0.76 -11.92
CA ILE A 132 -22.07 1.23 -12.88
C ILE A 132 -21.48 0.03 -13.65
N PHE A 133 -21.07 -1.03 -12.96
CA PHE A 133 -20.37 -2.18 -13.54
C PHE A 133 -21.28 -3.36 -13.87
N ASN A 134 -22.49 -3.09 -14.37
CA ASN A 134 -23.38 -4.15 -14.84
C ASN A 134 -22.94 -4.70 -16.23
N ALA A 135 -23.53 -5.82 -16.64
CA ALA A 135 -23.19 -6.51 -17.90
C ALA A 135 -23.23 -5.61 -19.15
N GLU A 136 -24.31 -4.83 -19.30
CA GLU A 136 -24.52 -3.96 -20.47
C GLU A 136 -23.43 -2.90 -20.57
N ASN A 137 -23.15 -2.23 -19.44
CA ASN A 137 -22.17 -1.17 -19.35
C ASN A 137 -20.75 -1.69 -19.63
N VAL A 138 -20.36 -2.80 -18.99
CA VAL A 138 -19.02 -3.37 -19.18
C VAL A 138 -18.82 -3.90 -20.60
N GLN A 139 -19.83 -4.53 -21.21
CA GLN A 139 -19.76 -4.95 -22.61
C GLN A 139 -19.60 -3.76 -23.57
N ALA A 140 -20.33 -2.67 -23.34
CA ALA A 140 -20.23 -1.47 -24.17
C ALA A 140 -18.85 -0.81 -24.05
N VAL A 141 -18.34 -0.64 -22.82
CA VAL A 141 -17.01 -0.06 -22.58
C VAL A 141 -15.91 -0.95 -23.15
N ALA A 142 -15.99 -2.27 -22.97
CA ALA A 142 -15.03 -3.20 -23.54
C ALA A 142 -15.05 -3.20 -25.08
N SER A 143 -16.24 -3.10 -25.69
CA SER A 143 -16.38 -2.98 -27.15
C SER A 143 -15.73 -1.70 -27.65
N ARG A 144 -15.92 -0.57 -26.95
CA ARG A 144 -15.27 0.69 -27.28
C ARG A 144 -13.75 0.61 -27.10
N PHE A 145 -13.29 0.02 -25.99
CA PHE A 145 -11.87 -0.24 -25.74
C PHE A 145 -11.21 -1.02 -26.90
N ALA A 146 -11.83 -2.12 -27.36
CA ALA A 146 -11.30 -2.92 -28.47
C ALA A 146 -11.22 -2.15 -29.80
N GLN A 147 -12.09 -1.16 -30.02
CA GLN A 147 -12.00 -0.29 -31.20
C GLN A 147 -10.86 0.72 -31.08
N GLU A 148 -10.73 1.35 -29.91
CA GLU A 148 -9.77 2.42 -29.66
C GLU A 148 -8.34 1.90 -29.53
N ILE A 149 -8.13 0.74 -28.90
CA ILE A 149 -6.80 0.14 -28.76
C ILE A 149 -6.16 -0.19 -30.13
N ASN A 150 -6.97 -0.57 -31.12
CA ASN A 150 -6.51 -0.85 -32.48
C ASN A 150 -6.15 0.41 -33.29
N ARG A 151 -6.65 1.58 -32.87
CA ARG A 151 -6.43 2.87 -33.55
C ARG A 151 -5.53 3.81 -32.74
N TYR A 152 -5.05 3.35 -31.58
CA TYR A 152 -4.30 4.17 -30.66
C TYR A 152 -3.03 4.72 -31.31
N ASP A 153 -2.83 6.02 -31.20
CA ASP A 153 -1.73 6.76 -31.80
C ASP A 153 -0.95 7.64 -30.79
N ALA A 154 -1.24 7.47 -29.49
CA ALA A 154 -0.66 8.24 -28.38
C ALA A 154 -1.01 9.76 -28.36
N SER A 155 -2.14 10.17 -28.96
CA SER A 155 -2.52 11.60 -29.04
C SER A 155 -3.61 12.07 -28.05
N ASN A 156 -4.30 11.15 -27.39
CA ASN A 156 -5.55 11.46 -26.67
C ASN A 156 -5.71 10.69 -25.34
N LEU A 157 -6.81 10.96 -24.64
CA LEU A 157 -7.15 10.39 -23.32
C LEU A 157 -8.08 9.17 -23.42
N ILE A 158 -8.59 8.84 -24.61
CA ILE A 158 -9.71 7.90 -24.76
C ILE A 158 -9.33 6.52 -24.24
N LEU A 159 -8.18 6.00 -24.68
CA LEU A 159 -7.75 4.66 -24.28
C LEU A 159 -7.53 4.56 -22.76
N VAL A 160 -6.89 5.56 -22.15
CA VAL A 160 -6.61 5.54 -20.70
C VAL A 160 -7.90 5.62 -19.87
N ASN A 161 -8.88 6.39 -20.31
CA ASN A 161 -10.17 6.48 -19.62
C ASN A 161 -10.91 5.13 -19.61
N LEU A 162 -10.95 4.46 -20.77
CA LEU A 162 -11.58 3.15 -20.90
C LEU A 162 -10.83 2.09 -20.08
N LEU A 163 -9.50 2.14 -20.06
CA LEU A 163 -8.66 1.25 -19.26
C LEU A 163 -8.97 1.35 -17.76
N ILE A 164 -8.96 2.56 -17.21
CA ILE A 164 -9.20 2.78 -15.78
C ILE A 164 -10.62 2.34 -15.37
N TYR A 165 -11.63 2.58 -16.22
CA TYR A 165 -12.97 2.03 -15.98
C TYR A 165 -12.93 0.49 -15.89
N LEU A 166 -12.33 -0.20 -16.87
CA LEU A 166 -12.26 -1.66 -16.86
C LEU A 166 -11.46 -2.18 -15.65
N ARG A 167 -10.35 -1.52 -15.30
CA ARG A 167 -9.59 -1.82 -14.08
C ARG A 167 -10.47 -1.71 -12.83
N SER A 168 -11.23 -0.61 -12.71
CA SER A 168 -12.11 -0.38 -11.56
C SER A 168 -13.22 -1.43 -11.48
N ALA A 169 -13.76 -1.88 -12.62
CA ALA A 169 -14.77 -2.94 -12.66
C ALA A 169 -14.22 -4.26 -12.09
N TYR A 170 -13.08 -4.75 -12.61
CA TYR A 170 -12.45 -5.98 -12.10
C TYR A 170 -12.03 -5.86 -10.64
N PHE A 171 -11.51 -4.69 -10.23
CA PHE A 171 -11.20 -4.43 -8.82
C PHE A 171 -12.45 -4.54 -7.94
N GLN A 172 -13.57 -3.95 -8.35
CA GLN A 172 -14.82 -3.95 -7.58
C GLN A 172 -15.47 -5.33 -7.51
N TYR A 173 -15.33 -6.17 -8.55
CA TYR A 173 -15.78 -7.56 -8.48
C TYR A 173 -15.09 -8.33 -7.35
N ASP A 174 -13.77 -8.17 -7.24
CA ASP A 174 -13.00 -8.77 -6.16
C ASP A 174 -13.28 -8.10 -4.80
N ALA A 175 -13.13 -6.78 -4.70
CA ALA A 175 -13.15 -6.04 -3.44
C ALA A 175 -14.53 -5.92 -2.80
N SER A 176 -15.59 -5.81 -3.61
CA SER A 176 -16.98 -5.69 -3.15
C SER A 176 -17.75 -7.01 -3.20
N GLY A 177 -17.09 -8.12 -3.55
CA GLY A 177 -17.71 -9.44 -3.66
C GLY A 177 -18.87 -9.47 -4.66
N LEU A 178 -18.73 -8.74 -5.77
CA LEU A 178 -19.69 -8.77 -6.87
C LEU A 178 -19.30 -9.90 -7.83
N SER A 179 -20.28 -10.62 -8.36
CA SER A 179 -20.02 -11.59 -9.43
C SER A 179 -19.65 -10.85 -10.71
N ASP A 180 -18.57 -11.26 -11.38
CA ASP A 180 -18.24 -10.76 -12.71
C ASP A 180 -19.41 -11.05 -13.68
N PRO A 181 -20.09 -10.01 -14.21
CA PRO A 181 -21.25 -10.17 -15.07
C PRO A 181 -20.88 -10.61 -16.49
N VAL A 182 -19.60 -10.59 -16.87
CA VAL A 182 -19.13 -10.99 -18.21
C VAL A 182 -17.87 -11.87 -18.13
N PRO A 183 -17.93 -13.09 -17.54
CA PRO A 183 -16.72 -13.90 -17.27
C PRO A 183 -15.87 -14.25 -18.50
N GLY A 184 -16.47 -14.29 -19.70
CA GLY A 184 -15.76 -14.54 -20.96
C GLY A 184 -14.97 -13.34 -21.50
N LEU A 185 -15.11 -12.16 -20.88
CA LEU A 185 -14.53 -10.92 -21.37
C LEU A 185 -12.99 -10.95 -21.38
N VAL A 186 -12.38 -11.50 -20.33
CA VAL A 186 -10.92 -11.66 -20.23
C VAL A 186 -10.37 -12.37 -21.47
N VAL A 187 -10.99 -13.49 -21.86
CA VAL A 187 -10.56 -14.28 -23.03
C VAL A 187 -10.77 -13.52 -24.34
N TRP A 188 -11.87 -12.78 -24.47
CA TRP A 188 -12.16 -12.00 -25.68
C TRP A 188 -11.18 -10.83 -25.88
N LEU A 189 -10.74 -10.19 -24.80
CA LEU A 189 -9.80 -9.05 -24.86
C LEU A 189 -8.37 -9.46 -25.27
N ARG A 190 -8.01 -10.74 -25.11
CA ARG A 190 -6.64 -11.25 -25.31
C ARG A 190 -6.00 -10.85 -26.63
N SER A 191 -6.67 -11.06 -27.76
CA SER A 191 -6.10 -10.77 -29.08
C SER A 191 -5.83 -9.28 -29.29
N TYR A 192 -6.73 -8.42 -28.81
CA TYR A 192 -6.60 -6.97 -28.93
C TYR A 192 -5.44 -6.44 -28.08
N ILE A 193 -5.33 -6.93 -26.84
CA ILE A 193 -4.25 -6.55 -25.93
C ILE A 193 -2.91 -7.06 -26.47
N LEU A 194 -2.81 -8.34 -26.89
CA LEU A 194 -1.59 -8.89 -27.47
C LEU A 194 -1.09 -8.11 -28.68
N GLN A 195 -2.00 -7.75 -29.60
CA GLN A 195 -1.63 -6.95 -30.78
C GLN A 195 -1.07 -5.58 -30.37
N SER A 196 -1.67 -4.93 -29.37
CA SER A 196 -1.19 -3.64 -28.85
C SER A 196 0.18 -3.77 -28.18
N LEU A 197 0.41 -4.82 -27.38
CA LEU A 197 1.69 -5.07 -26.70
C LEU A 197 2.84 -5.28 -27.69
N ALA A 198 2.57 -5.84 -28.87
CA ALA A 198 3.54 -6.00 -29.95
C ALA A 198 3.76 -4.72 -30.77
N GLY A 199 2.82 -3.77 -30.77
CA GLY A 199 2.92 -2.51 -31.50
C GLY A 199 3.68 -1.40 -30.76
N ASP A 200 4.37 -0.54 -31.50
CA ASP A 200 5.10 0.60 -30.91
C ASP A 200 4.18 1.72 -30.41
N ALA A 201 2.97 1.82 -30.98
CA ALA A 201 2.06 2.92 -30.69
C ALA A 201 1.70 3.02 -29.20
N LEU A 202 1.55 1.88 -28.51
CA LEU A 202 1.27 1.80 -27.08
C LEU A 202 2.34 2.51 -26.23
N TYR A 203 3.61 2.42 -26.64
CA TYR A 203 4.76 2.91 -25.88
C TYR A 203 5.27 4.28 -26.33
N ARG A 204 4.68 4.88 -27.38
CA ARG A 204 5.00 6.26 -27.79
C ARG A 204 4.61 7.26 -26.70
N GLU A 205 5.34 8.37 -26.62
CA GLU A 205 5.05 9.38 -25.61
C GLU A 205 3.66 10.01 -25.84
N ASN A 206 2.76 9.81 -24.87
CA ASN A 206 1.47 10.48 -24.79
C ASN A 206 1.54 11.49 -23.64
N SER A 207 1.88 12.75 -23.95
CA SER A 207 2.03 13.80 -22.94
C SER A 207 0.75 14.11 -22.16
N ARG A 208 -0.42 13.74 -22.71
CA ARG A 208 -1.74 13.93 -22.08
C ARG A 208 -2.08 12.78 -21.12
N ALA A 209 -1.67 11.56 -21.45
CA ALA A 209 -1.90 10.35 -20.65
C ALA A 209 -0.66 9.44 -20.64
N PRO A 210 0.43 9.85 -19.96
CA PRO A 210 1.68 9.08 -19.95
C PRO A 210 1.54 7.72 -19.24
N SER A 211 0.46 7.49 -18.48
CA SER A 211 0.19 6.23 -17.82
C SER A 211 -0.44 5.16 -18.73
N THR A 212 -0.89 5.49 -19.95
CA THR A 212 -1.72 4.58 -20.78
C THR A 212 -1.16 3.16 -20.92
N ALA A 213 0.14 3.01 -21.18
CA ALA A 213 0.77 1.69 -21.28
C ALA A 213 0.78 0.96 -19.93
N ASN A 214 1.08 1.66 -18.83
CA ASN A 214 1.03 1.09 -17.48
C ASN A 214 -0.40 0.67 -17.09
N GLU A 215 -1.39 1.46 -17.47
CA GLU A 215 -2.82 1.18 -17.24
C GLU A 215 -3.27 -0.11 -17.94
N LEU A 216 -2.77 -0.38 -19.15
CA LEU A 216 -3.01 -1.65 -19.84
C LEU A 216 -2.38 -2.83 -19.08
N MET A 217 -1.17 -2.67 -18.56
CA MET A 217 -0.50 -3.69 -17.76
C MET A 217 -1.24 -3.95 -16.44
N ASN A 218 -1.73 -2.90 -15.79
CA ASN A 218 -2.56 -3.02 -14.61
C ASN A 218 -3.90 -3.71 -14.91
N LEU A 219 -4.51 -3.47 -16.07
CA LEU A 219 -5.70 -4.22 -16.48
C LEU A 219 -5.40 -5.72 -16.59
N ILE A 220 -4.24 -6.12 -17.12
CA ILE A 220 -3.81 -7.53 -17.17
C ILE A 220 -3.76 -8.13 -15.76
N THR A 221 -3.21 -7.41 -14.77
CA THR A 221 -3.10 -7.89 -13.39
C THR A 221 -4.45 -7.89 -12.65
N ASN A 222 -5.31 -6.90 -12.92
CA ASN A 222 -6.69 -6.86 -12.42
C ASN A 222 -7.53 -8.04 -12.96
N MET A 223 -7.32 -8.44 -14.23
CA MET A 223 -7.95 -9.63 -14.82
C MET A 223 -7.36 -10.96 -14.34
N LYS A 224 -6.22 -10.94 -13.63
CA LYS A 224 -5.47 -12.13 -13.18
C LYS A 224 -5.05 -13.05 -14.34
N ASP A 225 -4.70 -12.46 -15.49
CA ASP A 225 -4.38 -13.16 -16.74
C ASP A 225 -2.90 -13.10 -17.15
N GLU A 226 -2.01 -12.87 -16.18
CA GLU A 226 -0.59 -12.56 -16.41
C GLU A 226 0.12 -13.65 -17.23
N ALA A 227 -0.15 -14.92 -16.92
CA ALA A 227 0.49 -16.08 -17.56
C ALA A 227 0.35 -16.09 -19.08
N TYR A 228 -0.78 -15.61 -19.61
CA TYR A 228 -1.04 -15.56 -21.05
C TYR A 228 -0.15 -14.54 -21.77
N TYR A 229 0.18 -13.43 -21.11
CA TYR A 229 0.91 -12.32 -21.72
C TYR A 229 2.43 -12.38 -21.51
N LEU A 230 2.93 -13.21 -20.57
CA LEU A 230 4.36 -13.33 -20.28
C LEU A 230 5.26 -13.49 -21.52
N PRO A 231 4.93 -14.34 -22.53
CA PRO A 231 5.76 -14.45 -23.73
C PRO A 231 5.89 -13.14 -24.50
N ALA A 232 4.80 -12.42 -24.73
CA ALA A 232 4.82 -11.14 -25.45
C ALA A 232 5.55 -10.03 -24.65
N LEU A 233 5.44 -10.05 -23.32
CA LEU A 233 6.14 -9.11 -22.46
C LEU A 233 7.64 -9.41 -22.40
N LYS A 234 8.04 -10.69 -22.40
CA LYS A 234 9.45 -11.11 -22.57
C LYS A 234 10.03 -10.58 -23.88
N ASP A 235 9.29 -10.69 -24.99
CA ASP A 235 9.73 -10.16 -26.28
C ASP A 235 9.89 -8.63 -26.24
N ARG A 236 9.03 -7.93 -25.49
CA ARG A 236 9.17 -6.48 -25.28
C ARG A 236 10.38 -6.11 -24.43
N VAL A 237 10.75 -6.92 -23.43
CA VAL A 237 12.02 -6.75 -22.70
C VAL A 237 13.21 -6.91 -23.64
N ALA A 238 13.20 -7.96 -24.48
CA ALA A 238 14.24 -8.18 -25.48
C ALA A 238 14.34 -7.02 -26.49
N PHE A 239 13.21 -6.43 -26.90
CA PHE A 239 13.18 -5.25 -27.77
C PHE A 239 13.93 -4.05 -27.18
N TYR A 240 13.83 -3.82 -25.88
CA TYR A 240 14.55 -2.75 -25.18
C TYR A 240 15.97 -3.15 -24.73
N THR A 241 16.45 -4.33 -25.11
CA THR A 241 17.78 -4.82 -24.70
C THR A 241 18.85 -4.40 -25.70
N ALA A 242 19.86 -3.66 -25.23
CA ALA A 242 20.96 -3.22 -26.07
C ALA A 242 21.70 -4.39 -26.72
N SER A 243 22.13 -4.18 -27.97
CA SER A 243 22.94 -5.13 -28.73
C SER A 243 24.04 -4.40 -29.49
N ALA A 244 24.96 -5.14 -30.12
CA ALA A 244 26.02 -4.53 -30.93
C ALA A 244 25.47 -3.70 -32.11
N THR A 245 24.32 -4.09 -32.68
CA THR A 245 23.68 -3.37 -33.79
C THR A 245 22.71 -2.29 -33.33
N ASN A 246 22.24 -2.35 -32.08
CA ASN A 246 21.38 -1.33 -31.48
C ASN A 246 21.80 -1.07 -30.02
N PRO A 247 22.91 -0.34 -29.78
CA PRO A 247 23.41 -0.08 -28.43
C PRO A 247 22.51 0.83 -27.61
N GLN A 248 21.54 1.52 -28.25
CA GLN A 248 20.60 2.44 -27.60
C GLN A 248 19.17 1.90 -27.64
N ALA A 249 18.98 0.58 -27.67
CA ALA A 249 17.66 -0.04 -27.69
C ALA A 249 16.74 0.44 -26.55
N ALA A 250 17.32 0.75 -25.39
CA ALA A 250 16.60 1.28 -24.23
C ALA A 250 16.31 2.80 -24.27
N ALA A 251 16.73 3.54 -25.29
CA ALA A 251 16.49 4.99 -25.39
C ALA A 251 15.03 5.41 -25.21
N PRO A 252 14.01 4.66 -25.70
CA PRO A 252 12.62 5.03 -25.47
C PRO A 252 12.24 5.08 -23.98
N LEU A 253 12.89 4.28 -23.12
CA LEU A 253 12.62 4.24 -21.67
C LEU A 253 12.98 5.55 -20.94
N LEU A 254 13.63 6.50 -21.61
CA LEU A 254 13.82 7.86 -21.10
C LEU A 254 12.53 8.71 -21.15
N GLN A 255 11.52 8.27 -21.92
CA GLN A 255 10.21 8.91 -22.02
C GLN A 255 9.23 8.29 -21.03
N ARG A 256 8.33 9.10 -20.46
CA ARG A 256 7.45 8.68 -19.35
C ARG A 256 6.51 7.54 -19.75
N SER A 257 6.00 7.55 -20.98
CA SER A 257 5.03 6.55 -21.43
C SER A 257 5.65 5.17 -21.62
N ALA A 258 6.82 5.11 -22.27
CA ALA A 258 7.56 3.86 -22.40
C ALA A 258 8.09 3.37 -21.05
N ALA A 259 8.62 4.27 -20.21
CA ALA A 259 9.09 3.94 -18.87
C ALA A 259 7.96 3.36 -18.00
N GLY A 260 6.80 4.02 -17.98
CA GLY A 260 5.61 3.53 -17.28
C GLY A 260 5.14 2.17 -17.82
N GLY A 261 5.12 2.00 -19.14
CA GLY A 261 4.81 0.70 -19.76
C GLY A 261 5.80 -0.41 -19.37
N PHE A 262 7.09 -0.09 -19.25
CA PHE A 262 8.11 -1.03 -18.81
C PHE A 262 8.01 -1.36 -17.31
N THR A 263 7.71 -0.40 -16.46
CA THR A 263 7.41 -0.70 -15.05
C THR A 263 6.14 -1.55 -14.91
N GLY A 264 5.11 -1.26 -15.71
CA GLY A 264 3.89 -2.05 -15.75
C GLY A 264 4.13 -3.49 -16.20
N LEU A 265 4.94 -3.71 -17.24
CA LEU A 265 5.25 -5.07 -17.69
C LEU A 265 6.02 -5.85 -16.63
N LEU A 266 6.97 -5.22 -15.92
CA LEU A 266 7.65 -5.85 -14.79
C LEU A 266 6.68 -6.16 -13.64
N SER A 267 5.65 -5.34 -13.45
CA SER A 267 4.57 -5.62 -12.48
C SER A 267 3.74 -6.85 -12.89
N VAL A 268 3.54 -7.09 -14.19
CA VAL A 268 2.91 -8.34 -14.66
C VAL A 268 3.77 -9.56 -14.33
N PHE A 269 5.10 -9.47 -14.47
CA PHE A 269 6.02 -10.52 -13.99
C PHE A 269 5.84 -10.74 -12.48
N PHE A 270 5.84 -9.67 -11.69
CA PHE A 270 5.67 -9.72 -10.23
C PHE A 270 4.42 -10.49 -9.81
N TYR A 271 3.26 -10.15 -10.39
CA TYR A 271 2.00 -10.81 -10.07
C TYR A 271 1.94 -12.24 -10.62
N ALA A 272 2.58 -12.55 -11.76
CA ALA A 272 2.62 -13.91 -12.28
C ALA A 272 3.18 -14.92 -11.26
N HIS A 273 4.18 -14.53 -10.45
CA HIS A 273 4.73 -15.38 -9.38
C HIS A 273 3.72 -15.71 -8.26
N GLN A 274 2.61 -14.99 -8.19
CA GLN A 274 1.51 -15.21 -7.23
C GLN A 274 0.37 -16.03 -7.85
N ARG A 275 0.40 -16.30 -9.16
CA ARG A 275 -0.62 -17.07 -9.86
C ARG A 275 -0.23 -18.53 -9.96
N SER A 276 -1.14 -19.40 -9.54
CA SER A 276 -0.98 -20.85 -9.75
C SER A 276 -0.81 -21.20 -11.24
N GLY A 277 -1.54 -20.53 -12.14
CA GLY A 277 -1.50 -20.78 -13.58
C GLY A 277 -0.17 -20.47 -14.27
N ALA A 278 0.72 -19.68 -13.66
CA ALA A 278 2.03 -19.35 -14.23
C ALA A 278 3.17 -20.24 -13.70
N GLN A 279 2.95 -21.00 -12.62
CA GLN A 279 4.04 -21.67 -11.87
C GLN A 279 4.90 -22.59 -12.73
N GLN A 280 4.28 -23.42 -13.58
CA GLN A 280 5.02 -24.33 -14.45
C GLN A 280 5.92 -23.60 -15.45
N MET A 281 5.40 -22.52 -16.06
CA MET A 281 6.16 -21.70 -17.00
C MET A 281 7.33 -21.01 -16.29
N LEU A 282 7.09 -20.45 -15.11
CA LEU A 282 8.10 -19.74 -14.32
C LEU A 282 9.21 -20.68 -13.79
N ASP A 283 8.89 -21.93 -13.45
CA ASP A 283 9.90 -22.91 -13.05
C ASP A 283 10.71 -23.43 -14.24
N SER A 284 10.07 -23.69 -15.39
CA SER A 284 10.70 -24.42 -16.50
C SER A 284 11.32 -23.55 -17.60
N ASP A 285 10.77 -22.37 -17.90
CA ASP A 285 11.27 -21.52 -18.99
C ASP A 285 12.46 -20.67 -18.53
N ALA A 286 13.66 -21.19 -18.76
CA ALA A 286 14.94 -20.52 -18.50
C ALA A 286 15.06 -19.15 -19.19
N THR A 287 14.38 -18.93 -20.31
CA THR A 287 14.54 -17.70 -21.09
C THR A 287 13.91 -16.49 -20.42
N LEU A 288 13.00 -16.67 -19.46
CA LEU A 288 12.38 -15.60 -18.68
C LEU A 288 13.41 -14.85 -17.82
N PRO A 289 14.09 -15.47 -16.84
CA PRO A 289 15.13 -14.79 -16.08
C PRO A 289 16.35 -14.41 -16.95
N GLU A 290 16.68 -15.17 -17.99
CA GLU A 290 17.80 -14.83 -18.88
C GLU A 290 17.57 -13.53 -19.65
N THR A 291 16.35 -13.30 -20.15
CA THR A 291 16.00 -12.09 -20.90
C THR A 291 16.00 -10.86 -19.99
N LEU A 292 15.45 -10.99 -18.78
CA LEU A 292 15.49 -9.91 -17.78
C LEU A 292 16.93 -9.59 -17.35
N ASN A 293 17.76 -10.60 -17.09
CA ASN A 293 19.16 -10.39 -16.73
C ASN A 293 19.97 -9.76 -17.88
N LEU A 294 19.70 -10.16 -19.12
CA LEU A 294 20.35 -9.58 -20.30
C LEU A 294 19.97 -8.12 -20.46
N PHE A 295 18.70 -7.75 -20.28
CA PHE A 295 18.27 -6.34 -20.24
C PHE A 295 19.09 -5.54 -19.22
N VAL A 296 19.24 -6.06 -18.00
CA VAL A 296 19.99 -5.38 -16.93
C VAL A 296 21.46 -5.20 -17.34
N THR A 297 22.13 -6.28 -17.73
CA THR A 297 23.58 -6.27 -17.98
C THR A 297 23.95 -5.51 -19.27
N ALA A 298 23.18 -5.65 -20.34
CA ALA A 298 23.45 -4.99 -21.62
C ALA A 298 23.15 -3.49 -21.59
N ASN A 299 22.11 -3.05 -20.86
CA ASN A 299 21.72 -1.64 -20.81
C ASN A 299 22.41 -0.85 -19.69
N ARG A 300 23.11 -1.50 -18.76
CA ARG A 300 23.69 -0.86 -17.56
C ARG A 300 24.50 0.38 -17.90
N ALA A 301 25.48 0.26 -18.81
CA ALA A 301 26.35 1.36 -19.19
C ALA A 301 25.60 2.57 -19.78
N TYR A 302 24.46 2.34 -20.43
CA TYR A 302 23.64 3.39 -21.04
C TYR A 302 22.66 4.02 -20.05
N LEU A 303 22.03 3.22 -19.17
CA LEU A 303 20.93 3.68 -18.31
C LEU A 303 21.37 4.18 -16.92
N SER A 304 22.49 3.73 -16.36
CA SER A 304 22.87 3.97 -14.94
C SER A 304 22.89 5.46 -14.52
N ASN A 305 23.16 6.38 -15.45
CA ASN A 305 23.22 7.82 -15.16
C ASN A 305 22.03 8.59 -15.76
N THR A 306 20.88 7.93 -15.92
CA THR A 306 19.69 8.51 -16.55
C THR A 306 18.47 8.41 -15.63
N SER A 307 17.39 9.09 -16.00
CA SER A 307 16.09 8.97 -15.31
C SER A 307 15.52 7.55 -15.34
N ALA A 308 16.03 6.66 -16.19
CA ALA A 308 15.59 5.27 -16.33
C ALA A 308 16.50 4.26 -15.60
N ALA A 309 17.49 4.71 -14.81
CA ALA A 309 18.38 3.83 -14.05
C ALA A 309 17.63 2.84 -13.14
N TYR A 310 16.51 3.28 -12.55
CA TYR A 310 15.67 2.43 -11.69
C TYR A 310 15.12 1.19 -12.42
N GLN A 311 14.94 1.25 -13.74
CA GLN A 311 14.45 0.10 -14.53
C GLN A 311 15.44 -1.07 -14.49
N LEU A 312 16.75 -0.79 -14.37
CA LEU A 312 17.76 -1.82 -14.17
C LEU A 312 17.53 -2.54 -12.83
N ALA A 313 17.26 -1.80 -11.77
CA ALA A 313 17.07 -2.34 -10.43
C ALA A 313 15.73 -3.09 -10.27
N ASP A 314 14.68 -2.62 -10.93
CA ASP A 314 13.38 -3.32 -10.97
C ASP A 314 13.46 -4.59 -11.82
N ALA A 315 14.09 -4.54 -13.00
CA ALA A 315 14.31 -5.74 -13.82
C ALA A 315 15.24 -6.75 -13.13
N ALA A 316 16.22 -6.29 -12.35
CA ALA A 316 17.07 -7.16 -11.53
C ALA A 316 16.25 -7.86 -10.43
N ARG A 317 15.35 -7.15 -9.74
CA ARG A 317 14.44 -7.77 -8.74
C ARG A 317 13.57 -8.85 -9.37
N GLU A 318 12.99 -8.58 -10.53
CA GLU A 318 12.16 -9.57 -11.22
C GLU A 318 12.99 -10.75 -11.76
N THR A 319 14.22 -10.50 -12.22
CA THR A 319 15.18 -11.58 -12.54
C THR A 319 15.42 -12.48 -11.33
N TYR A 320 15.73 -11.88 -10.18
CA TYR A 320 16.15 -12.62 -8.99
C TYR A 320 14.99 -13.27 -8.24
N ARG A 321 13.75 -12.85 -8.49
CA ARG A 321 12.54 -13.51 -7.98
C ARG A 321 12.44 -14.98 -8.43
N PHE A 322 13.07 -15.33 -9.55
CA PHE A 322 13.17 -16.71 -10.01
C PHE A 322 14.05 -17.61 -9.13
N LEU A 323 14.82 -17.06 -8.18
CA LEU A 323 15.63 -17.83 -7.22
C LEU A 323 14.79 -18.83 -6.41
N ARG A 324 13.48 -18.53 -6.25
CA ARG A 324 12.52 -19.38 -5.53
C ARG A 324 12.17 -20.68 -6.25
N TYR A 325 12.47 -20.81 -7.54
CA TYR A 325 12.15 -21.99 -8.34
C TYR A 325 13.34 -22.95 -8.36
N PRO A 326 13.18 -24.22 -7.95
CA PRO A 326 14.29 -25.18 -7.90
C PRO A 326 15.03 -25.33 -9.23
N SER A 327 14.31 -25.35 -10.35
CA SER A 327 14.87 -25.51 -11.70
C SER A 327 15.66 -24.27 -12.17
N GLN A 328 15.38 -23.10 -11.58
CA GLN A 328 16.03 -21.82 -11.92
C GLN A 328 17.13 -21.43 -10.94
N LYS A 329 17.07 -21.92 -9.70
CA LYS A 329 17.95 -21.51 -8.59
C LYS A 329 19.45 -21.51 -8.95
N PRO A 330 20.04 -22.55 -9.59
CA PRO A 330 21.47 -22.53 -9.92
C PRO A 330 21.86 -21.38 -10.86
N ARG A 331 21.02 -21.09 -11.86
CA ARG A 331 21.24 -20.00 -12.83
C ARG A 331 21.11 -18.64 -12.17
N VAL A 332 20.03 -18.42 -11.43
CA VAL A 332 19.72 -17.14 -10.80
C VAL A 332 20.72 -16.83 -9.69
N LYS A 333 21.15 -17.84 -8.92
CA LYS A 333 22.25 -17.71 -7.93
C LYS A 333 23.51 -17.13 -8.57
N ARG A 334 23.89 -17.62 -9.76
CA ARG A 334 25.05 -17.10 -10.47
C ARG A 334 24.87 -15.64 -10.90
N MET A 335 23.71 -15.30 -11.44
CA MET A 335 23.37 -13.92 -11.83
C MET A 335 23.46 -12.94 -10.66
N ILE A 336 22.98 -13.34 -9.47
CA ILE A 336 23.09 -12.56 -8.23
C ILE A 336 24.56 -12.37 -7.84
N GLN A 337 25.36 -13.44 -7.84
CA GLN A 337 26.79 -13.37 -7.51
C GLN A 337 27.57 -12.44 -8.46
N ASP A 338 27.31 -12.53 -9.77
CA ASP A 338 27.96 -11.67 -10.77
C ASP A 338 27.54 -10.18 -10.58
N MET A 339 26.29 -9.93 -10.20
CA MET A 339 25.83 -8.57 -9.90
C MET A 339 26.50 -8.00 -8.64
N LEU A 340 26.53 -8.77 -7.55
CA LEU A 340 27.19 -8.38 -6.30
C LEU A 340 28.69 -8.14 -6.49
N ALA A 341 29.35 -8.93 -7.33
CA ALA A 341 30.78 -8.78 -7.63
C ALA A 341 31.10 -7.55 -8.49
N SER A 342 30.13 -7.05 -9.26
CA SER A 342 30.32 -5.91 -10.19
C SER A 342 29.70 -4.60 -9.72
N THR A 343 29.09 -4.59 -8.52
CA THR A 343 28.45 -3.42 -7.89
C THR A 343 28.91 -3.31 -6.44
N THR A 344 28.60 -2.18 -5.79
CA THR A 344 28.88 -2.00 -4.36
C THR A 344 27.67 -1.40 -3.66
N MET A 345 27.57 -1.65 -2.34
CA MET A 345 26.44 -1.23 -1.49
C MET A 345 26.20 0.29 -1.47
N THR A 346 27.22 1.10 -1.74
CA THR A 346 27.15 2.58 -1.71
C THR A 346 27.67 3.25 -2.98
N GLY A 347 28.01 2.48 -4.02
CA GLY A 347 28.49 3.02 -5.29
C GLY A 347 27.35 3.56 -6.18
N THR A 348 27.72 4.03 -7.38
CA THR A 348 26.78 4.61 -8.36
C THR A 348 25.62 3.69 -8.72
N ASP A 349 25.88 2.38 -8.82
CA ASP A 349 24.89 1.35 -9.15
C ASP A 349 24.35 0.63 -7.90
N ASN A 350 24.32 1.28 -6.74
CA ASN A 350 23.96 0.60 -5.50
C ASN A 350 22.54 0.01 -5.51
N ASP A 351 21.60 0.54 -6.28
CA ASP A 351 20.25 -0.05 -6.40
C ASP A 351 20.26 -1.48 -6.95
N LEU A 352 21.23 -1.80 -7.80
CA LEU A 352 21.47 -3.16 -8.31
C LEU A 352 22.09 -4.06 -7.24
N TRP A 353 23.03 -3.54 -6.45
CA TRP A 353 23.59 -4.26 -5.31
C TRP A 353 22.52 -4.58 -4.27
N LEU A 354 21.67 -3.59 -3.94
CA LEU A 354 20.54 -3.74 -3.03
C LEU A 354 19.50 -4.72 -3.58
N ALA A 355 19.23 -4.73 -4.88
CA ALA A 355 18.35 -5.72 -5.53
C ALA A 355 18.84 -7.15 -5.29
N ALA A 356 20.14 -7.37 -5.48
CA ALA A 356 20.76 -8.68 -5.33
C ALA A 356 20.79 -9.12 -3.86
N ALA A 357 21.17 -8.23 -2.93
CA ALA A 357 21.20 -8.53 -1.50
C ALA A 357 19.80 -8.82 -0.93
N GLU A 358 18.81 -8.02 -1.30
CA GLU A 358 17.39 -8.22 -0.94
C GLU A 358 16.85 -9.55 -1.47
N ALA A 359 17.21 -9.94 -2.70
CA ALA A 359 16.79 -11.22 -3.28
C ALA A 359 17.38 -12.44 -2.54
N VAL A 360 18.59 -12.33 -1.98
CA VAL A 360 19.19 -13.40 -1.17
C VAL A 360 18.46 -13.56 0.16
N ASP A 361 18.15 -12.46 0.84
CA ASP A 361 17.45 -12.46 2.14
C ASP A 361 16.09 -13.18 2.04
N TYR A 362 15.40 -12.96 0.93
CA TYR A 362 14.05 -13.49 0.70
C TYR A 362 14.01 -14.83 -0.03
N GLY A 363 14.89 -15.04 -1.01
CA GLY A 363 14.85 -16.19 -1.91
C GLY A 363 15.80 -17.33 -1.53
N ASP A 364 16.78 -17.08 -0.65
CA ASP A 364 17.74 -18.09 -0.21
C ASP A 364 18.18 -17.86 1.27
N PRO A 365 17.22 -17.74 2.21
CA PRO A 365 17.52 -17.43 3.61
C PRO A 365 18.45 -18.48 4.22
N GLY A 366 19.40 -18.02 5.03
CA GLY A 366 20.42 -18.86 5.68
C GLY A 366 21.68 -19.10 4.85
N ASN A 367 21.71 -18.73 3.57
CA ASN A 367 22.86 -18.93 2.67
C ASN A 367 23.63 -17.64 2.35
N CYS A 368 23.52 -16.59 3.18
CA CYS A 368 24.13 -15.27 2.93
C CYS A 368 25.65 -15.33 2.68
N ALA A 369 26.35 -16.31 3.25
CA ALA A 369 27.79 -16.48 3.11
C ALA A 369 28.19 -16.76 1.66
N ASP A 370 27.35 -17.50 0.91
CA ASP A 370 27.59 -17.82 -0.50
C ASP A 370 27.54 -16.60 -1.42
N TYR A 371 26.97 -15.50 -0.92
CA TYR A 371 26.78 -14.25 -1.65
C TYR A 371 27.60 -13.09 -1.07
N GLY A 372 28.22 -13.26 0.11
CA GLY A 372 28.89 -12.17 0.83
C GLY A 372 27.92 -11.11 1.37
N THR A 373 26.65 -11.47 1.58
CA THR A 373 25.58 -10.55 2.00
C THR A 373 25.26 -10.66 3.48
N CYS A 374 25.98 -11.45 4.26
CA CYS A 374 25.75 -11.51 5.70
C CYS A 374 25.85 -10.12 6.35
N ASP A 375 24.95 -9.84 7.28
CA ASP A 375 24.81 -8.59 8.03
C ASP A 375 24.75 -7.33 7.17
N TYR A 376 24.32 -7.43 5.90
CA TYR A 376 24.33 -6.29 5.01
C TYR A 376 23.42 -5.14 5.48
N GLN A 377 22.29 -5.46 6.13
CA GLN A 377 21.36 -4.46 6.66
C GLN A 377 22.06 -3.55 7.68
N LYS A 378 22.83 -4.13 8.61
CA LYS A 378 23.60 -3.38 9.59
C LYS A 378 24.66 -2.51 8.93
N ARG A 379 25.43 -3.09 8.00
CA ARG A 379 26.45 -2.35 7.23
C ARG A 379 25.83 -1.20 6.43
N LEU A 380 24.64 -1.40 5.89
CA LEU A 380 23.90 -0.40 5.15
C LEU A 380 23.40 0.71 6.06
N ILE A 381 22.82 0.39 7.22
CA ILE A 381 22.45 1.38 8.26
C ILE A 381 23.66 2.27 8.59
N ASP A 382 24.80 1.67 8.92
CA ASP A 382 26.00 2.42 9.31
C ASP A 382 26.53 3.30 8.17
N ALA A 383 26.29 2.92 6.91
CA ALA A 383 26.73 3.66 5.74
C ALA A 383 25.76 4.79 5.32
N VAL A 384 24.45 4.65 5.55
CA VAL A 384 23.43 5.59 5.05
C VAL A 384 22.74 6.41 6.14
N LEU A 385 22.77 5.97 7.40
CA LEU A 385 22.19 6.67 8.55
C LEU A 385 23.33 7.11 9.49
N THR A 386 24.19 7.98 8.99
CA THR A 386 25.46 8.35 9.61
C THR A 386 25.32 9.35 10.77
N HIS A 387 24.18 10.03 10.88
CA HIS A 387 23.92 10.99 11.95
C HIS A 387 23.13 10.34 13.08
N ARG A 388 23.62 10.44 14.32
CA ARG A 388 22.98 9.89 15.51
C ARG A 388 22.84 10.98 16.56
N TYR A 389 21.63 11.14 17.10
CA TYR A 389 21.31 12.15 18.11
C TYR A 389 20.44 11.55 19.21
N SER A 390 20.71 11.85 20.48
CA SER A 390 19.88 11.41 21.60
C SER A 390 19.02 12.58 22.08
N CYS A 391 17.70 12.48 21.95
CA CYS A 391 16.78 13.49 22.46
C CYS A 391 16.70 13.43 24.00
N ASN A 392 16.64 12.22 24.54
CA ASN A 392 16.67 11.93 25.98
C ASN A 392 17.17 10.48 26.20
N ALA A 393 16.95 9.91 27.38
CA ALA A 393 17.39 8.54 27.71
C ALA A 393 16.69 7.45 26.87
N SER A 394 15.44 7.69 26.45
CA SER A 394 14.58 6.73 25.76
C SER A 394 14.44 6.99 24.26
N VAL A 395 14.61 8.23 23.79
CA VAL A 395 14.41 8.59 22.37
C VAL A 395 15.74 8.91 21.69
N ARG A 396 16.02 8.21 20.60
CA ARG A 396 17.16 8.44 19.72
C ARG A 396 16.70 8.71 18.28
N ILE A 397 17.44 9.55 17.56
CA ILE A 397 17.24 9.79 16.13
C ILE A 397 18.46 9.26 15.37
N LEU A 398 18.21 8.43 14.37
CA LEU A 398 19.18 7.97 13.36
C LEU A 398 18.79 8.60 12.03
N ALA A 399 19.63 9.46 11.47
CA ALA A 399 19.30 10.22 10.27
C ALA A 399 20.34 10.06 9.17
N GLN A 400 19.85 10.13 7.92
CA GLN A 400 20.71 10.22 6.74
C GLN A 400 21.33 11.60 6.61
N ASP A 401 20.54 12.65 6.84
CA ASP A 401 20.99 14.04 6.85
C ASP A 401 20.05 14.87 7.74
N MET A 402 20.60 15.49 8.78
CA MET A 402 19.92 16.43 9.67
C MET A 402 20.96 17.32 10.34
N THR A 403 20.67 18.61 10.42
CA THR A 403 21.45 19.60 11.18
C THR A 403 21.08 19.56 12.66
N VAL A 404 21.95 20.06 13.54
CA VAL A 404 21.67 20.13 14.99
C VAL A 404 20.36 20.88 15.32
N PRO A 405 20.03 22.03 14.70
CA PRO A 405 18.74 22.69 14.93
C PRO A 405 17.54 21.82 14.51
N GLN A 406 17.65 21.06 13.42
CA GLN A 406 16.59 20.13 12.98
C GLN A 406 16.40 18.99 13.98
N PHE A 407 17.50 18.42 14.51
CA PHE A 407 17.43 17.43 15.60
C PHE A 407 16.73 18.00 16.83
N GLN A 408 17.12 19.19 17.28
CA GLN A 408 16.51 19.84 18.44
C GLN A 408 15.01 20.11 18.22
N SER A 409 14.63 20.57 17.03
CA SER A 409 13.22 20.80 16.69
C SER A 409 12.42 19.50 16.72
N ALA A 410 12.93 18.42 16.14
CA ALA A 410 12.26 17.12 16.16
C ALA A 410 12.14 16.56 17.58
N CYS A 411 13.21 16.64 18.39
CA CYS A 411 13.18 16.22 19.79
C CYS A 411 12.16 17.02 20.62
N MET A 412 12.01 18.32 20.35
CA MET A 412 11.03 19.17 21.03
C MET A 412 9.59 18.78 20.66
N ALA A 413 9.31 18.50 19.38
CA ALA A 413 7.99 18.02 18.95
C ALA A 413 7.64 16.68 19.61
N VAL A 414 8.59 15.73 19.61
CA VAL A 414 8.44 14.43 20.29
C VAL A 414 8.14 14.59 21.78
N ALA A 415 8.87 15.44 22.49
CA ALA A 415 8.65 15.67 23.92
C ALA A 415 7.29 16.33 24.21
N GLN A 416 6.82 17.22 23.34
CA GLN A 416 5.50 17.85 23.46
C GLN A 416 4.37 16.84 23.23
N GLU A 417 4.52 15.97 22.22
CA GLU A 417 3.57 14.90 21.93
C GLU A 417 3.51 13.89 23.07
N GLU A 418 4.66 13.49 23.62
CA GLU A 418 4.75 12.60 24.79
C GLU A 418 4.00 13.16 26.01
N ASP A 419 4.25 14.41 26.40
CA ASP A 419 3.54 15.06 27.52
C ASP A 419 2.03 15.11 27.28
N TYR A 420 1.63 15.51 26.07
CA TYR A 420 0.23 15.62 25.71
C TYR A 420 -0.48 14.25 25.76
N PHE A 421 0.12 13.22 25.17
CA PHE A 421 -0.37 11.85 25.22
C PHE A 421 -0.53 11.36 26.66
N HIS A 422 0.50 11.50 27.50
CA HIS A 422 0.44 11.03 28.90
C HIS A 422 -0.67 11.70 29.71
N ARG A 423 -0.88 13.01 29.50
CA ARG A 423 -1.97 13.75 30.14
C ARG A 423 -3.34 13.34 29.61
N MET A 424 -3.45 13.19 28.29
CA MET A 424 -4.69 12.81 27.62
C MET A 424 -5.11 11.38 27.97
N MET A 425 -4.17 10.44 28.04
CA MET A 425 -4.39 9.02 28.28
C MET A 425 -4.32 8.62 29.76
N LYS A 426 -3.85 9.53 30.64
CA LYS A 426 -3.66 9.26 32.08
C LYS A 426 -2.81 8.01 32.31
N THR A 427 -1.71 7.85 31.58
CA THR A 427 -0.89 6.62 31.68
C THR A 427 -0.05 6.59 32.96
N GLY A 428 0.16 7.75 33.60
CA GLY A 428 1.06 7.88 34.74
C GLY A 428 2.53 7.60 34.41
N HIS A 429 2.89 7.58 33.13
CA HIS A 429 4.20 7.16 32.62
C HIS A 429 4.59 5.73 33.01
N VAL A 430 3.60 4.85 33.19
CA VAL A 430 3.83 3.43 33.50
C VAL A 430 3.54 2.61 32.26
N PRO A 431 4.55 1.94 31.66
CA PRO A 431 4.32 1.03 30.54
C PRO A 431 3.37 -0.10 30.92
N VAL A 432 2.72 -0.69 29.92
CA VAL A 432 1.96 -1.93 30.10
C VAL A 432 2.88 -3.07 30.57
N ALA A 433 2.29 -4.11 31.15
CA ALA A 433 3.06 -5.26 31.61
C ALA A 433 3.82 -5.92 30.45
N ASN A 434 5.01 -6.45 30.72
CA ASN A 434 5.85 -7.17 29.77
C ASN A 434 6.32 -6.37 28.54
N ASP A 435 6.20 -5.04 28.53
CA ASP A 435 6.83 -4.21 27.48
C ASP A 435 8.26 -3.82 27.90
N HIS A 436 9.23 -4.23 27.08
CA HIS A 436 10.66 -3.96 27.24
C HIS A 436 11.20 -2.92 26.23
N ASN A 437 10.33 -2.14 25.59
CA ASN A 437 10.70 -1.06 24.67
C ASN A 437 11.22 0.19 25.38
N ASP A 438 12.26 0.04 26.22
CA ASP A 438 12.81 1.14 27.02
C ASP A 438 13.35 2.30 26.18
N THR A 439 13.60 2.04 24.89
CA THR A 439 14.06 3.04 23.95
C THR A 439 13.41 2.86 22.58
N ILE A 440 13.24 3.98 21.86
CA ILE A 440 12.81 4.03 20.46
C ILE A 440 13.88 4.71 19.59
N GLU A 441 14.10 4.15 18.39
CA GLU A 441 14.87 4.78 17.33
C GLU A 441 13.90 5.43 16.31
N ILE A 442 13.97 6.76 16.19
CA ILE A 442 13.35 7.51 15.10
C ILE A 442 14.35 7.55 13.94
N VAL A 443 14.07 6.82 12.87
CA VAL A 443 14.89 6.72 11.68
C VAL A 443 14.40 7.73 10.65
N VAL A 444 15.26 8.64 10.18
CA VAL A 444 14.88 9.72 9.26
C VAL A 444 15.75 9.67 7.99
N PHE A 445 15.17 9.24 6.88
CA PHE A 445 15.80 9.37 5.56
C PHE A 445 15.71 10.81 5.04
N GLY A 446 16.67 11.23 4.22
CA GLY A 446 16.78 12.63 3.77
C GLY A 446 15.70 13.09 2.79
N ASP A 447 14.97 12.15 2.19
CA ASP A 447 13.79 12.39 1.36
C ASP A 447 13.01 11.08 1.13
N TYR A 448 11.88 11.18 0.45
CA TYR A 448 11.03 10.03 0.14
C TYR A 448 11.65 9.04 -0.85
N ASP A 449 12.50 9.49 -1.78
CA ASP A 449 13.20 8.60 -2.71
C ASP A 449 14.20 7.69 -1.96
N ASN A 450 14.96 8.24 -1.02
CA ASN A 450 15.86 7.50 -0.15
C ASN A 450 15.10 6.55 0.80
N TYR A 451 13.95 6.98 1.34
CA TYR A 451 13.07 6.11 2.11
C TYR A 451 12.62 4.89 1.29
N ARG A 452 12.10 5.12 0.07
CA ARG A 452 11.68 4.03 -0.82
C ARG A 452 12.81 3.10 -1.21
N LYS A 453 14.02 3.64 -1.38
CA LYS A 453 15.21 2.90 -1.74
C LYS A 453 15.70 1.99 -0.62
N TYR A 454 15.90 2.55 0.57
CA TYR A 454 16.62 1.90 1.66
C TYR A 454 15.72 1.28 2.74
N ALA A 455 14.56 1.87 3.06
CA ALA A 455 13.78 1.44 4.21
C ALA A 455 13.24 0.01 4.07
N SER A 456 12.75 -0.38 2.88
CA SER A 456 12.31 -1.76 2.63
C SER A 456 13.45 -2.77 2.72
N VAL A 457 14.66 -2.36 2.31
CA VAL A 457 15.85 -3.21 2.27
C VAL A 457 16.46 -3.38 3.66
N ILE A 458 16.48 -2.31 4.45
CA ILE A 458 17.02 -2.32 5.81
C ILE A 458 16.06 -2.96 6.81
N TYR A 459 14.79 -2.58 6.75
CA TYR A 459 13.81 -2.87 7.81
C TYR A 459 12.68 -3.81 7.37
N GLY A 460 12.61 -4.19 6.09
CA GLY A 460 11.58 -5.10 5.59
C GLY A 460 10.17 -4.49 5.54
N ILE A 461 10.06 -3.15 5.52
CA ILE A 461 8.77 -2.44 5.56
C ILE A 461 8.24 -2.08 4.16
N SER A 462 6.92 -1.92 4.05
CA SER A 462 6.35 -1.22 2.89
C SER A 462 6.71 0.25 2.96
N THR A 463 6.96 0.86 1.79
CA THR A 463 7.31 2.28 1.65
C THR A 463 6.24 3.10 0.93
N ASP A 464 5.07 2.49 0.65
CA ASP A 464 3.88 3.19 0.12
C ASP A 464 3.06 3.83 1.24
N ASN A 465 3.73 4.55 2.14
CA ASN A 465 3.17 5.22 3.30
C ASN A 465 4.02 6.47 3.61
N GLY A 466 3.59 7.25 4.61
CA GLY A 466 4.32 8.44 5.07
C GLY A 466 5.43 8.15 6.09
N GLY A 467 5.63 6.89 6.43
CA GLY A 467 6.39 6.44 7.58
C GLY A 467 5.69 5.23 8.20
N MET A 468 6.38 4.55 9.11
CA MET A 468 5.81 3.38 9.79
C MET A 468 6.46 3.17 11.15
N TYR A 469 5.63 3.04 12.19
CA TYR A 469 6.03 2.46 13.46
C TYR A 469 6.17 0.94 13.36
N VAL A 470 7.28 0.41 13.85
CA VAL A 470 7.60 -1.01 13.96
C VAL A 470 7.91 -1.31 15.42
N GLU A 471 6.94 -1.90 16.10
CA GLU A 471 7.05 -2.29 17.50
C GLU A 471 8.06 -3.44 17.70
N GLY A 472 7.97 -4.48 16.88
CA GLY A 472 8.74 -5.71 17.07
C GLY A 472 8.04 -6.66 18.06
N ASP A 473 8.81 -7.36 18.88
CA ASP A 473 8.29 -8.17 19.99
C ASP A 473 8.55 -7.40 21.29
N PRO A 474 7.57 -6.66 21.83
CA PRO A 474 7.76 -5.86 23.04
C PRO A 474 8.17 -6.70 24.25
N SER A 475 7.86 -8.00 24.26
CA SER A 475 8.19 -8.92 25.36
C SER A 475 9.61 -9.48 25.28
N ALA A 476 10.28 -9.35 24.14
CA ALA A 476 11.62 -9.87 23.95
C ALA A 476 12.69 -8.95 24.57
N PRO A 477 13.59 -9.46 25.42
CA PRO A 477 14.77 -8.71 25.84
C PRO A 477 15.61 -8.29 24.64
N GLY A 478 15.89 -6.99 24.51
CA GLY A 478 16.67 -6.45 23.39
C GLY A 478 15.85 -6.13 22.14
N ASN A 479 14.52 -6.17 22.22
CA ASN A 479 13.67 -5.58 21.20
C ASN A 479 14.00 -4.08 21.01
N GLN A 480 13.89 -3.60 19.78
CA GLN A 480 14.16 -2.22 19.44
C GLN A 480 13.00 -1.69 18.60
N ALA A 481 12.08 -1.01 19.27
CA ALA A 481 11.02 -0.24 18.63
C ALA A 481 11.61 0.84 17.72
N ARG A 482 11.02 1.02 16.54
CA ARG A 482 11.46 2.02 15.55
C ARG A 482 10.29 2.76 14.95
N PHE A 483 10.43 4.07 14.81
CA PHE A 483 9.62 4.84 13.87
C PHE A 483 10.49 5.14 12.65
N ILE A 484 10.12 4.64 11.48
CA ILE A 484 10.91 4.76 10.25
C ILE A 484 10.21 5.75 9.31
N ALA A 485 10.90 6.84 9.00
CA ALA A 485 10.31 8.03 8.38
C ALA A 485 11.27 8.70 7.40
N HIS A 486 10.83 9.83 6.85
CA HIS A 486 11.66 10.66 5.99
C HIS A 486 11.37 12.15 6.17
N GLU A 487 12.31 12.98 5.74
CA GLU A 487 12.06 14.40 5.55
C GLU A 487 10.99 14.58 4.46
N ALA A 488 10.03 15.46 4.73
CA ALA A 488 9.12 16.01 3.74
C ALA A 488 9.87 17.02 2.86
N SER A 489 10.80 16.54 2.03
CA SER A 489 11.75 17.39 1.28
C SER A 489 11.07 18.38 0.31
N TRP A 490 9.80 18.16 -0.02
CA TRP A 490 8.96 19.09 -0.78
C TRP A 490 8.52 20.34 0.01
N LEU A 491 8.74 20.39 1.33
CA LEU A 491 8.48 21.54 2.18
C LEU A 491 9.71 22.44 2.38
N ARG A 492 10.87 22.06 1.83
CA ARG A 492 12.12 22.84 1.96
C ARG A 492 11.92 24.30 1.53
N PRO A 493 12.50 25.28 2.25
CA PRO A 493 13.48 25.10 3.33
C PRO A 493 12.89 24.79 4.72
N GLU A 494 11.56 24.70 4.88
CA GLU A 494 10.95 24.24 6.14
C GLU A 494 11.27 22.75 6.33
N PHE A 495 11.97 22.41 7.41
CA PHE A 495 12.26 21.03 7.75
C PHE A 495 11.07 20.42 8.49
N LYS A 496 10.61 19.26 8.01
CA LYS A 496 9.56 18.48 8.67
C LYS A 496 9.85 16.99 8.47
N VAL A 497 9.85 16.22 9.55
CA VAL A 497 9.77 14.76 9.48
C VAL A 497 8.30 14.42 9.22
N TRP A 498 8.03 13.73 8.12
CA TRP A 498 6.66 13.44 7.72
C TRP A 498 5.99 12.48 8.70
N ASN A 499 4.74 12.76 9.08
CA ASN A 499 3.94 12.00 10.05
C ASN A 499 4.57 11.76 11.45
N LEU A 500 5.49 12.62 11.90
CA LEU A 500 6.23 12.41 13.16
C LEU A 500 5.33 12.19 14.38
N GLU A 501 4.41 13.11 14.63
CA GLU A 501 3.54 13.08 15.81
C GLU A 501 2.56 11.90 15.78
N HIS A 502 2.01 11.60 14.60
CA HIS A 502 1.11 10.46 14.38
C HIS A 502 1.81 9.13 14.69
N GLU A 503 2.97 8.88 14.09
CA GLU A 503 3.68 7.60 14.25
C GLU A 503 4.32 7.47 15.62
N PHE A 504 4.70 8.59 16.24
CA PHE A 504 5.15 8.58 17.63
C PHE A 504 4.00 8.25 18.60
N THR A 505 2.76 8.65 18.29
CA THR A 505 1.59 8.22 19.07
C THR A 505 1.40 6.71 19.01
N HIS A 506 1.63 6.04 17.88
CA HIS A 506 1.57 4.56 17.81
C HIS A 506 2.55 3.89 18.78
N TYR A 507 3.77 4.43 18.91
CA TYR A 507 4.72 3.96 19.92
C TYR A 507 4.20 4.15 21.35
N LEU A 508 3.60 5.31 21.63
CA LEU A 508 3.06 5.59 22.97
C LEU A 508 1.85 4.71 23.29
N ASP A 509 0.95 4.48 22.33
CA ASP A 509 -0.23 3.61 22.49
C ASP A 509 0.20 2.16 22.74
N GLY A 510 1.13 1.62 21.94
CA GLY A 510 1.70 0.28 22.17
C GLY A 510 2.37 0.16 23.54
N ARG A 511 3.25 1.10 23.89
CA ARG A 511 4.01 1.01 25.16
C ARG A 511 3.15 1.23 26.41
N TYR A 512 2.14 2.10 26.37
CA TYR A 512 1.46 2.57 27.59
C TYR A 512 -0.02 2.21 27.68
N ASP A 513 -0.66 1.83 26.59
CA ASP A 513 -2.09 1.56 26.55
C ASP A 513 -2.44 0.16 26.05
N MET A 514 -1.70 -0.43 25.11
CA MET A 514 -2.03 -1.73 24.51
C MET A 514 -1.03 -2.83 24.89
N GLU A 515 -1.41 -3.74 25.79
CA GLU A 515 -0.55 -4.88 26.16
C GLU A 515 -0.42 -5.92 25.04
N GLY A 516 0.78 -6.46 24.86
CA GLY A 516 1.12 -7.40 23.80
C GLY A 516 1.68 -6.72 22.54
N ASP A 517 1.98 -7.51 21.52
CA ASP A 517 2.47 -7.01 20.24
C ASP A 517 1.33 -6.56 19.31
N PHE A 518 1.67 -6.02 18.14
CA PHE A 518 0.70 -5.68 17.09
C PHE A 518 -0.27 -6.83 16.71
N THR A 519 0.16 -8.09 16.82
CA THR A 519 -0.72 -9.24 16.54
C THR A 519 -1.79 -9.37 17.62
N ALA A 520 -1.42 -9.24 18.89
CA ALA A 520 -2.35 -9.24 20.01
C ALA A 520 -3.31 -8.04 19.92
N SER A 521 -2.77 -6.85 19.66
CA SER A 521 -3.55 -5.60 19.61
C SER A 521 -4.58 -5.59 18.49
N THR A 522 -4.33 -6.29 17.38
CA THR A 522 -5.23 -6.38 16.21
C THR A 522 -6.04 -7.69 16.15
N ALA A 523 -5.98 -8.53 17.20
CA ALA A 523 -6.76 -9.77 17.27
C ALA A 523 -8.29 -9.53 17.32
N LYS A 524 -8.71 -8.29 17.62
CA LYS A 524 -10.09 -7.80 17.61
C LYS A 524 -10.17 -6.51 16.78
N PRO A 525 -11.37 -6.02 16.43
CA PRO A 525 -11.55 -4.75 15.72
C PRO A 525 -11.11 -3.54 16.57
N THR A 526 -9.82 -3.24 16.59
CA THR A 526 -9.18 -2.12 17.31
C THR A 526 -8.62 -1.07 16.36
N VAL A 527 -8.70 -1.28 15.05
CA VAL A 527 -8.10 -0.38 14.04
C VAL A 527 -8.68 1.03 14.09
N TRP A 528 -9.96 1.18 14.45
CA TRP A 528 -10.56 2.50 14.68
C TRP A 528 -9.89 3.26 15.83
N TRP A 529 -9.42 2.53 16.84
CA TRP A 529 -8.70 3.06 17.98
C TRP A 529 -7.26 3.35 17.59
N ILE A 530 -6.52 2.36 17.07
CA ILE A 530 -5.10 2.49 16.76
C ILE A 530 -4.86 3.69 15.83
N GLU A 531 -5.51 3.70 14.66
CA GLU A 531 -5.33 4.78 13.69
C GLU A 531 -6.06 6.06 14.13
N GLY A 532 -7.27 5.94 14.69
CA GLY A 532 -8.05 7.10 15.12
C GLY A 532 -7.46 7.85 16.30
N LEU A 533 -6.80 7.16 17.23
CA LEU A 533 -6.06 7.75 18.34
C LEU A 533 -4.83 8.48 17.83
N ALA A 534 -4.02 7.86 16.97
CA ALA A 534 -2.87 8.51 16.37
C ALA A 534 -3.25 9.78 15.60
N GLU A 535 -4.34 9.75 14.81
CA GLU A 535 -4.86 10.95 14.16
C GLU A 535 -5.37 11.98 15.18
N TYR A 536 -6.12 11.57 16.21
CA TYR A 536 -6.71 12.50 17.16
C TYR A 536 -5.69 13.17 18.07
N ILE A 537 -4.69 12.44 18.56
CA ILE A 537 -3.65 13.00 19.43
C ILE A 537 -2.77 13.96 18.61
N SER A 538 -2.35 13.55 17.41
CA SER A 538 -1.46 14.38 16.57
C SER A 538 -2.12 15.61 15.97
N ARG A 539 -3.39 15.52 15.52
CA ARG A 539 -4.12 16.63 14.88
C ARG A 539 -5.00 17.42 15.82
N LYS A 540 -5.34 16.85 16.98
CA LYS A 540 -6.25 17.47 17.95
C LYS A 540 -7.59 17.80 17.30
N ASN A 541 -8.04 19.05 17.30
CA ASN A 541 -9.27 19.45 16.62
C ASN A 541 -9.05 19.83 15.13
N ASP A 542 -7.81 19.93 14.66
CA ASP A 542 -7.45 20.48 13.34
C ASP A 542 -7.48 19.43 12.22
N ASP A 543 -8.68 18.93 11.93
CA ASP A 543 -8.91 18.03 10.79
C ASP A 543 -10.25 18.31 10.09
N GLN A 544 -10.21 19.28 9.17
CA GLN A 544 -11.39 19.68 8.40
C GLN A 544 -11.87 18.59 7.43
N GLU A 545 -10.97 17.79 6.85
CA GLU A 545 -11.34 16.72 5.91
C GLU A 545 -12.14 15.62 6.61
N SER A 546 -11.72 15.22 7.81
CA SER A 546 -12.43 14.23 8.61
C SER A 546 -13.79 14.73 9.08
N ILE A 547 -13.88 16.02 9.44
CA ILE A 547 -15.17 16.68 9.77
C ILE A 547 -16.12 16.65 8.57
N ASP A 548 -15.65 17.03 7.38
CA ASP A 548 -16.50 17.05 6.19
C ASP A 548 -16.88 15.65 5.73
N ALA A 549 -16.00 14.66 5.88
CA ALA A 549 -16.32 13.26 5.65
C ALA A 549 -17.42 12.77 6.59
N ALA A 550 -17.31 13.02 7.90
CA ALA A 550 -18.31 12.58 8.87
C ALA A 550 -19.69 13.23 8.69
N ARG A 551 -19.74 14.48 8.19
CA ARG A 551 -20.99 15.19 7.87
C ARG A 551 -21.82 14.52 6.78
N THR A 552 -21.21 13.69 5.93
CA THR A 552 -21.93 12.89 4.93
C THR A 552 -22.80 11.80 5.56
N ALA A 553 -22.54 11.43 6.82
CA ALA A 553 -23.21 10.33 7.52
C ALA A 553 -23.10 8.97 6.79
N ALA A 554 -22.01 8.75 6.04
CA ALA A 554 -21.77 7.51 5.29
C ALA A 554 -21.59 6.27 6.17
N TYR A 555 -21.08 6.42 7.40
CA TYR A 555 -20.94 5.32 8.38
C TYR A 555 -21.62 5.66 9.71
N ARG A 556 -22.16 4.64 10.38
CA ARG A 556 -22.53 4.74 11.80
C ARG A 556 -21.29 4.58 12.68
N LEU A 557 -21.34 5.06 13.92
CA LEU A 557 -20.24 4.85 14.88
C LEU A 557 -19.97 3.36 15.09
N SER A 558 -21.03 2.55 15.21
CA SER A 558 -20.92 1.09 15.32
C SER A 558 -20.20 0.45 14.14
N ASP A 559 -20.34 1.01 12.93
CA ASP A 559 -19.63 0.51 11.76
C ASP A 559 -18.14 0.85 11.90
N VAL A 560 -17.80 2.08 12.30
CA VAL A 560 -16.42 2.50 12.55
C VAL A 560 -15.76 1.61 13.61
N PHE A 561 -16.44 1.25 14.70
CA PHE A 561 -15.90 0.33 15.71
C PHE A 561 -15.55 -1.08 15.19
N GLN A 562 -16.14 -1.52 14.08
CA GLN A 562 -15.87 -2.82 13.47
C GLN A 562 -14.77 -2.76 12.39
N THR A 563 -13.95 -1.71 12.38
CA THR A 563 -12.91 -1.53 11.36
C THR A 563 -11.77 -2.53 11.54
N LEU A 564 -11.35 -3.14 10.44
CA LEU A 564 -10.20 -4.03 10.32
C LEU A 564 -9.28 -3.52 9.21
N TYR A 565 -7.99 -3.85 9.26
CA TYR A 565 -7.08 -3.55 8.15
C TYR A 565 -7.47 -4.26 6.84
N SER A 566 -8.28 -5.33 6.92
CA SER A 566 -8.83 -6.03 5.77
C SER A 566 -10.18 -5.48 5.29
N SER A 567 -10.72 -4.42 5.92
CA SER A 567 -11.95 -3.78 5.45
C SER A 567 -11.74 -3.20 4.04
N SER A 568 -12.69 -3.44 3.14
CA SER A 568 -12.62 -2.95 1.75
C SER A 568 -12.61 -1.43 1.64
N ASP A 569 -12.98 -0.73 2.70
CA ASP A 569 -13.02 0.72 2.90
C ASP A 569 -12.10 1.20 4.04
N TYR A 570 -11.10 0.37 4.44
CA TYR A 570 -10.31 0.60 5.66
C TYR A 570 -9.73 2.01 5.77
N VAL A 571 -9.17 2.58 4.70
CA VAL A 571 -8.53 3.91 4.75
C VAL A 571 -9.49 4.96 5.29
N ALA A 572 -10.67 5.05 4.69
CA ALA A 572 -11.66 6.04 5.08
C ALA A 572 -12.12 5.79 6.53
N ARG A 573 -12.39 4.53 6.87
CA ARG A 573 -12.91 4.15 8.19
C ARG A 573 -11.89 4.29 9.32
N ALA A 574 -10.63 3.96 9.07
CA ALA A 574 -9.57 3.94 10.08
C ALA A 574 -9.03 5.34 10.36
N TYR A 575 -8.72 6.12 9.33
CA TYR A 575 -8.08 7.42 9.51
C TYR A 575 -9.11 8.53 9.75
N ARG A 576 -9.97 8.83 8.77
CA ARG A 576 -10.90 9.96 8.85
C ARG A 576 -12.05 9.71 9.83
N TRP A 577 -12.73 8.59 9.67
CA TRP A 577 -13.84 8.25 10.56
C TRP A 577 -13.36 7.75 11.91
N GLY A 578 -12.20 7.09 11.99
CA GLY A 578 -11.56 6.72 13.24
C GLY A 578 -11.17 7.95 14.05
N TYR A 579 -10.55 8.97 13.43
CA TYR A 579 -10.32 10.27 14.07
C TYR A 579 -11.61 10.84 14.68
N MET A 580 -12.68 10.89 13.90
CA MET A 580 -13.96 11.44 14.36
C MET A 580 -14.60 10.59 15.47
N ALA A 581 -14.53 9.26 15.37
CA ALA A 581 -15.02 8.34 16.39
C ALA A 581 -14.24 8.49 17.70
N THR A 582 -12.91 8.53 17.64
CA THR A 582 -12.05 8.77 18.81
C THR A 582 -12.36 10.13 19.42
N ARG A 583 -12.35 11.21 18.64
CA ARG A 583 -12.68 12.55 19.12
C ARG A 583 -14.05 12.59 19.81
N PHE A 584 -15.09 12.03 19.18
CA PHE A 584 -16.43 11.94 19.75
C PHE A 584 -16.43 11.21 21.10
N MET A 585 -15.77 10.04 21.16
CA MET A 585 -15.72 9.25 22.39
C MET A 585 -14.96 9.98 23.50
N PHE A 586 -13.88 10.71 23.19
CA PHE A 586 -13.16 11.53 24.17
C PHE A 586 -13.98 12.72 24.66
N GLU A 587 -14.68 13.43 23.77
CA GLU A 587 -15.46 14.62 24.13
C GLU A 587 -16.77 14.30 24.84
N ARG A 588 -17.44 13.18 24.49
CA ARG A 588 -18.81 12.86 24.92
C ARG A 588 -18.89 11.68 25.86
N HIS A 589 -18.01 10.68 25.69
CA HIS A 589 -18.10 9.37 26.34
C HIS A 589 -16.79 8.96 27.01
N ARG A 590 -16.12 9.90 27.68
CA ARG A 590 -14.79 9.68 28.26
C ARG A 590 -14.72 8.49 29.24
N ALA A 591 -15.80 8.21 29.97
CA ALA A 591 -15.87 7.06 30.86
C ALA A 591 -15.81 5.71 30.11
N ASP A 592 -16.38 5.65 28.91
CA ASP A 592 -16.29 4.48 28.03
C ASP A 592 -14.88 4.32 27.47
N VAL A 593 -14.22 5.43 27.09
CA VAL A 593 -12.79 5.43 26.71
C VAL A 593 -11.92 4.90 27.84
N ASP A 594 -12.07 5.44 29.06
CA ASP A 594 -11.29 4.99 30.22
C ASP A 594 -11.53 3.48 30.50
N THR A 595 -12.76 2.98 30.26
CA THR A 595 -13.08 1.55 30.37
C THR A 595 -12.40 0.72 29.29
N ILE A 596 -12.45 1.15 28.03
CA ILE A 596 -11.77 0.48 26.90
C ILE A 596 -10.27 0.39 27.15
N VAL A 597 -9.62 1.51 27.46
CA VAL A 597 -8.17 1.58 27.73
C VAL A 597 -7.77 0.70 28.90
N SER A 598 -8.58 0.63 29.97
CA SER A 598 -8.28 -0.25 31.11
C SER A 598 -8.19 -1.73 30.74
N ARG A 599 -8.86 -2.15 29.67
CA ARG A 599 -8.80 -3.53 29.15
C ARG A 599 -7.59 -3.74 28.26
N PHE A 600 -7.28 -2.79 27.39
CA PHE A 600 -6.07 -2.82 26.57
C PHE A 600 -4.82 -2.95 27.44
N ARG A 601 -4.72 -2.18 28.54
CA ARG A 601 -3.55 -2.16 29.44
C ARG A 601 -3.26 -3.49 30.14
N VAL A 602 -4.22 -4.41 30.16
CA VAL A 602 -4.10 -5.74 30.78
C VAL A 602 -4.27 -6.88 29.77
N GLY A 603 -4.28 -6.59 28.47
CA GLY A 603 -4.42 -7.58 27.41
C GLY A 603 -5.81 -8.20 27.29
N ASP A 604 -6.84 -7.60 27.89
CA ASP A 604 -8.23 -8.11 27.87
C ASP A 604 -8.96 -7.71 26.59
N TYR A 605 -8.45 -8.17 25.43
CA TYR A 605 -9.04 -7.87 24.13
C TYR A 605 -10.42 -8.50 23.93
N ASP A 606 -10.68 -9.66 24.54
CA ASP A 606 -12.02 -10.26 24.55
C ASP A 606 -13.01 -9.42 25.36
N GLY A 607 -12.63 -8.95 26.55
CA GLY A 607 -13.44 -8.04 27.34
C GLY A 607 -13.65 -6.70 26.64
N TYR A 608 -12.65 -6.18 25.93
CA TYR A 608 -12.80 -5.01 25.05
C TYR A 608 -13.89 -5.26 23.99
N ALA A 609 -13.79 -6.35 23.24
CA ALA A 609 -14.75 -6.66 22.19
C ALA A 609 -16.17 -6.83 22.75
N ASN A 610 -16.32 -7.48 23.91
CA ASN A 610 -17.59 -7.59 24.62
C ASN A 610 -18.13 -6.22 25.07
N TYR A 611 -17.26 -5.31 25.52
CA TYR A 611 -17.66 -3.97 25.95
C TYR A 611 -18.11 -3.10 24.77
N VAL A 612 -17.38 -3.12 23.66
CA VAL A 612 -17.78 -2.43 22.43
C VAL A 612 -19.11 -2.99 21.89
N ALA A 613 -19.30 -4.31 21.94
CA ALA A 613 -20.58 -4.92 21.59
C ALA A 613 -21.72 -4.50 22.54
N TYR A 614 -21.43 -4.29 23.83
CA TYR A 614 -22.38 -3.77 24.82
C TYR A 614 -22.76 -2.30 24.59
N ILE A 615 -21.82 -1.45 24.16
CA ILE A 615 -22.13 -0.10 23.67
C ILE A 615 -23.06 -0.22 22.44
N GLY A 616 -22.75 -1.16 21.55
CA GLY A 616 -23.59 -1.51 20.41
C GLY A 616 -23.83 -0.31 19.50
N ASN A 617 -25.10 0.01 19.26
CA ASN A 617 -25.54 1.15 18.44
C ASN A 617 -25.99 2.36 19.29
N ARG A 618 -25.76 2.35 20.62
CA ARG A 618 -26.32 3.33 21.56
C ARG A 618 -26.00 4.77 21.18
N TYR A 619 -24.83 5.00 20.59
CA TYR A 619 -24.33 6.35 20.27
C TYR A 619 -24.36 6.67 18.78
N ASP A 620 -24.92 5.83 17.92
CA ASP A 620 -24.90 6.06 16.46
C ASP A 620 -25.59 7.37 16.07
N SER A 621 -26.79 7.62 16.60
CA SER A 621 -27.53 8.84 16.32
C SER A 621 -26.84 10.07 16.92
N GLU A 622 -26.30 9.96 18.13
CA GLU A 622 -25.58 11.06 18.77
C GLU A 622 -24.31 11.43 18.01
N PHE A 623 -23.57 10.44 17.51
CA PHE A 623 -22.36 10.66 16.73
C PHE A 623 -22.64 11.46 15.46
N VAL A 624 -23.68 11.10 14.71
CA VAL A 624 -24.10 11.83 13.50
C VAL A 624 -24.51 13.26 13.83
N ASP A 625 -25.27 13.46 14.91
CA ASP A 625 -25.71 14.79 15.33
C ASP A 625 -24.55 15.66 15.82
N TRP A 626 -23.62 15.09 16.60
CA TRP A 626 -22.39 15.76 17.05
C TRP A 626 -21.49 16.14 15.87
N ALA A 627 -21.30 15.25 14.89
CA ALA A 627 -20.45 15.50 13.72
C ALA A 627 -20.91 16.71 12.89
N ARG A 628 -22.23 16.99 12.84
CA ARG A 628 -22.76 18.21 12.19
C ARG A 628 -22.28 19.50 12.86
N GLY A 629 -22.07 19.47 14.18
CA GLY A 629 -21.61 20.60 14.99
C GLY A 629 -20.09 20.67 15.17
N ALA A 630 -19.34 19.64 14.78
CA ALA A 630 -17.88 19.60 14.92
C ALA A 630 -17.20 20.69 14.09
N THR A 631 -16.15 21.28 14.66
CA THR A 631 -15.32 22.32 14.03
C THR A 631 -13.85 22.12 14.38
N THR A 632 -12.96 22.84 13.68
CA THR A 632 -11.53 22.89 13.99
C THR A 632 -11.17 23.87 15.11
N ALA A 633 -12.15 24.53 15.73
CA ALA A 633 -11.90 25.51 16.77
C ALA A 633 -11.58 24.86 18.13
N GLY A 634 -10.70 25.53 18.89
CA GLY A 634 -10.33 25.14 20.25
C GLY A 634 -9.40 23.93 20.32
N GLU A 635 -9.09 23.51 21.53
CA GLU A 635 -8.27 22.33 21.81
C GLU A 635 -9.13 21.22 22.44
N PRO A 636 -8.77 19.94 22.25
CA PRO A 636 -9.35 18.82 22.98
C PRO A 636 -9.37 19.06 24.50
N PRO A 637 -10.49 18.77 25.18
CA PRO A 637 -10.55 18.89 26.62
C PRO A 637 -9.65 17.84 27.27
N LEU A 638 -8.61 18.28 27.98
CA LEU A 638 -7.81 17.38 28.80
C LEU A 638 -8.64 16.84 29.96
N PRO A 639 -8.46 15.56 30.34
CA PRO A 639 -9.16 15.01 31.48
C PRO A 639 -8.73 15.72 32.77
N SER A 640 -9.69 15.93 33.68
CA SER A 640 -9.41 16.55 34.98
C SER A 640 -8.39 15.72 35.75
N THR A 641 -7.28 16.34 36.17
CA THR A 641 -6.39 15.75 37.17
C THR A 641 -7.16 15.70 38.48
N LYS A 642 -7.49 14.49 38.96
CA LYS A 642 -7.91 14.35 40.36
C LYS A 642 -6.69 14.70 41.21
N THR A 643 -6.61 15.94 41.68
CA THR A 643 -5.72 16.30 42.78
C THR A 643 -6.15 15.48 43.98
N GLY A 644 -5.28 14.56 44.40
CA GLY A 644 -5.51 13.70 45.56
C GLY A 644 -5.86 14.56 46.78
N ARG A 645 -6.91 14.16 47.49
CA ARG A 645 -7.10 14.48 48.90
C ARG A 645 -6.65 13.30 49.72
#